data_AF-A0A0N8KMU3-F1
#
_entry.id   AF-A0A0N8KMU3-F1
#
_cell.length_a   1.000
_cell.length_b   1.000
_cell.length_c   1.000
_cell.angle_alpha   90.00
_cell.angle_beta   90.00
_cell.angle_gamma   90.00
#
_symmetry.space_group_name_H-M   'P 1'
#
loop_
_entity.id
_entity.type
_entity.pdbx_description
1 polymer ?
#
loop_
_entity_poly.entity_id
_entity_poly.type
_entity_poly.pdbx_seq_one_letter_code
_entity_poly.pdbx_strand_id
1 'polypeptide(L)'
;STSGNAIQAMATGNRAAGNILSVSGTNIATGANIGTAGGMTNVQTGGDRILAANASFTVQNAQSTLGNIQASQLDSPTAPSTAAMIVTGVSGDLTNSTVVSQANTSTAQVTANSAVSGVNIAANDLATTSGVQNYQDNTAGVSALIGLAGTPGTPGTSGTPEAPFTYTATGSGLVGISSGGDTTVTAGDLTLSSASLTPDQIAFLTSNGWTDAGGFLVASATILGTVPTTDFIVLETGDPVSFDTAIPAIPGDPATAGTPNQGGVTIALGADITASRVAVDGNSTAGSVIGNNAANGLMISATTIADGSLLATSTALDAGIDGATADHSLSNFQRAGGPSLESTVFGSFGIDGADGALVTDATLSVSDNSQSATSIASTADNSVSLTGNTITAGSALASVQEGYSPVLANTDADLFVPAGVSGSTVELSGNTNGALAVNNDVTNRLTVSGTNVSLGATDAANLALGTGDAMATGDHVLANDQEAYAAVQSNATTRIFNDDGILENDTGIANSSVTIANNRTSAEGSGNRAVNTMAIEGSAVLDASAGLANRQQNFASVNVNATTSASLNMTGAAAGGVPAANGSTATISDNSTTALARGNTASNALDVTAGSGYADGVAGSAGSSLGGSQTVTAEAAVLNGQTNNSVVSASSSGATYQMALNSGASNPGLLNSAFAVSGNMVVAEAYGNTATNRLTMTSLNANTPTAAVGNSQINNGNVMAMTTSVTFGMNAGLGGIAGSTLQTTGNQISATAVGNSAVSAITGR
;
A
#
# COMPACT_ATOMS: atom_id res chain seq x y z
N SER A 1 1.78 -32.08 3.04
CA SER A 1 1.45 -30.83 2.32
C SER A 1 0.25 -30.21 3.00
N THR A 2 0.29 -28.90 3.23
CA THR A 2 -0.81 -28.10 3.79
C THR A 2 -1.12 -27.01 2.78
N SER A 3 -1.99 -27.30 1.82
CA SER A 3 -2.13 -26.50 0.60
C SER A 3 -3.59 -26.29 0.22
N GLY A 4 -3.90 -25.15 -0.39
CA GLY A 4 -5.27 -24.80 -0.79
C GLY A 4 -6.22 -24.53 0.37
N ASN A 5 -5.70 -24.27 1.57
CA ASN A 5 -6.55 -23.91 2.72
C ASN A 5 -7.00 -22.45 2.61
N ALA A 6 -8.16 -22.14 3.19
CA ALA A 6 -8.72 -20.79 3.21
C ALA A 6 -9.12 -20.39 4.63
N ILE A 7 -8.67 -19.23 5.07
CA ILE A 7 -9.15 -18.53 6.27
C ILE A 7 -9.87 -17.27 5.78
N GLN A 8 -11.12 -17.08 6.20
CA GLN A 8 -11.92 -15.95 5.74
C GLN A 8 -12.72 -15.33 6.89
N ALA A 9 -12.58 -14.02 7.03
CA ALA A 9 -13.49 -13.17 7.77
C ALA A 9 -14.13 -12.16 6.80
N MET A 10 -15.44 -12.02 6.82
CA MET A 10 -16.15 -11.09 5.93
C MET A 10 -17.27 -10.40 6.68
N ALA A 11 -17.36 -9.08 6.51
CA ALA A 11 -18.47 -8.28 7.02
C ALA A 11 -18.99 -7.35 5.93
N THR A 12 -20.30 -7.18 5.86
CA THR A 12 -20.93 -6.23 4.94
C THR A 12 -22.02 -5.50 5.72
N GLY A 13 -22.02 -4.16 5.66
CA GLY A 13 -23.07 -3.35 6.27
C GLY A 13 -24.34 -3.41 5.44
N ASN A 14 -24.48 -2.47 4.51
CA ASN A 14 -25.58 -2.44 3.55
C ASN A 14 -25.12 -2.98 2.19
N ARG A 15 -25.94 -3.84 1.59
CA ARG A 15 -25.71 -4.36 0.24
C ARG A 15 -26.98 -4.34 -0.58
N ALA A 16 -26.95 -3.65 -1.72
CA ALA A 16 -27.95 -3.69 -2.76
C ALA A 16 -27.33 -4.32 -4.01
N ALA A 17 -27.69 -5.57 -4.30
CA ALA A 17 -27.23 -6.28 -5.48
C ALA A 17 -28.38 -6.41 -6.47
N GLY A 18 -28.24 -5.82 -7.67
CA GLY A 18 -29.21 -6.00 -8.75
C GLY A 18 -30.42 -5.07 -8.70
N ASN A 19 -30.27 -3.83 -8.25
CA ASN A 19 -31.30 -2.80 -8.42
C ASN A 19 -31.31 -2.35 -9.89
N ILE A 20 -31.81 -3.22 -10.78
CA ILE A 20 -31.78 -3.00 -12.24
C ILE A 20 -33.20 -3.00 -12.77
N LEU A 21 -33.61 -1.89 -13.39
CA LEU A 21 -34.85 -1.81 -14.15
C LEU A 21 -34.56 -2.13 -15.62
N SER A 22 -35.22 -3.16 -16.16
CA SER A 22 -35.14 -3.49 -17.58
C SER A 22 -36.48 -3.20 -18.26
N VAL A 23 -36.46 -2.41 -19.34
CA VAL A 23 -37.63 -2.03 -20.12
C VAL A 23 -37.40 -2.43 -21.57
N SER A 24 -38.36 -3.13 -22.17
CA SER A 24 -38.32 -3.51 -23.58
C SER A 24 -39.65 -3.21 -24.27
N GLY A 25 -39.61 -2.68 -25.48
CA GLY A 25 -40.81 -2.42 -26.27
C GLY A 25 -40.51 -2.22 -27.75
N THR A 26 -41.55 -2.11 -28.58
CA THR A 26 -41.36 -1.66 -29.97
C THR A 26 -41.32 -0.13 -29.99
N ASN A 27 -42.36 0.51 -29.44
CA ASN A 27 -42.44 1.96 -29.32
C ASN A 27 -42.67 2.30 -27.84
N ILE A 28 -41.74 3.06 -27.26
CA ILE A 28 -41.85 3.56 -25.89
C ILE A 28 -41.93 5.07 -25.97
N ALA A 29 -43.11 5.62 -25.70
CA ALA A 29 -43.35 7.05 -25.63
C ALA A 29 -44.05 7.36 -24.32
N THR A 30 -43.39 8.11 -23.44
CA THR A 30 -43.97 8.53 -22.15
C THR A 30 -44.47 9.97 -22.26
N GLY A 31 -45.67 10.25 -21.76
CA GLY A 31 -46.32 11.54 -21.97
C GLY A 31 -45.67 12.72 -21.23
N ALA A 32 -45.94 13.94 -21.72
CA ALA A 32 -45.40 15.22 -21.24
C ALA A 32 -45.81 15.68 -19.82
N ASN A 33 -46.49 14.82 -19.06
CA ASN A 33 -47.00 15.14 -17.73
C ASN A 33 -46.74 14.01 -16.74
N ILE A 34 -45.47 13.84 -16.35
CA ILE A 34 -45.20 13.31 -15.01
C ILE A 34 -44.78 14.50 -14.16
N GLY A 35 -45.80 15.20 -13.64
CA GLY A 35 -45.59 16.17 -12.58
C GLY A 35 -44.88 15.49 -11.42
N THR A 36 -43.73 16.05 -11.04
CA THR A 36 -43.11 16.01 -9.71
C THR A 36 -43.19 14.68 -8.94
N ALA A 37 -42.02 14.02 -8.80
CA ALA A 37 -41.69 12.88 -7.93
C ALA A 37 -41.65 11.50 -8.60
N GLY A 38 -40.62 11.25 -9.42
CA GLY A 38 -40.19 9.91 -9.83
C GLY A 38 -39.46 9.13 -8.72
N GLY A 39 -40.07 9.05 -7.54
CA GLY A 39 -39.48 8.48 -6.32
C GLY A 39 -38.78 9.55 -5.48
N MET A 40 -39.07 9.58 -4.19
CA MET A 40 -38.30 10.34 -3.21
C MET A 40 -37.80 9.36 -2.17
N THR A 41 -36.49 9.37 -1.92
CA THR A 41 -35.91 8.62 -0.81
C THR A 41 -35.52 9.60 0.28
N ASN A 42 -36.20 9.54 1.42
CA ASN A 42 -35.87 10.37 2.57
C ASN A 42 -34.71 9.72 3.34
N VAL A 43 -33.57 10.40 3.43
CA VAL A 43 -32.44 9.94 4.25
C VAL A 43 -32.50 10.67 5.59
N GLN A 44 -32.92 9.96 6.64
CA GLN A 44 -32.95 10.48 8.01
C GLN A 44 -31.54 10.53 8.63
N THR A 45 -30.70 11.48 8.20
CA THR A 45 -29.46 11.84 8.91
C THR A 45 -29.33 13.37 9.05
N GLY A 46 -29.81 13.90 10.17
CA GLY A 46 -29.45 15.25 10.66
C GLY A 46 -30.02 16.48 9.95
N GLY A 47 -30.88 16.30 8.93
CA GLY A 47 -31.62 17.33 8.20
C GLY A 47 -32.51 16.65 7.15
N ASP A 48 -33.56 17.31 6.65
CA ASP A 48 -34.45 16.75 5.62
C ASP A 48 -33.69 16.58 4.28
N ARG A 49 -32.92 15.49 4.13
CA ARG A 49 -32.24 15.15 2.87
C ARG A 49 -33.19 14.34 1.99
N ILE A 50 -33.77 15.00 0.99
CA ILE A 50 -34.65 14.38 0.00
C ILE A 50 -33.83 14.04 -1.24
N LEU A 51 -33.65 12.75 -1.50
CA LEU A 51 -33.13 12.25 -2.78
C LEU A 51 -34.30 12.18 -3.77
N ALA A 52 -34.13 12.71 -4.98
CA ALA A 52 -35.14 12.64 -6.02
C ALA A 52 -34.53 12.31 -7.38
N ALA A 53 -35.14 11.37 -8.10
CA ALA A 53 -34.96 11.20 -9.53
C ALA A 53 -36.30 11.49 -10.21
N ASN A 54 -36.41 12.54 -11.01
CA ASN A 54 -37.60 12.80 -11.82
C ASN A 54 -37.34 12.33 -13.24
N ALA A 55 -37.76 11.11 -13.53
CA ALA A 55 -37.77 10.55 -14.88
C ALA A 55 -38.95 9.58 -15.03
N SER A 56 -39.25 9.18 -16.25
CA SER A 56 -40.29 8.18 -16.53
C SER A 56 -39.90 6.79 -16.06
N PHE A 57 -38.60 6.47 -16.14
CA PHE A 57 -38.02 5.25 -15.60
C PHE A 57 -36.88 5.60 -14.65
N THR A 58 -37.03 5.30 -13.36
CA THR A 58 -36.00 5.62 -12.36
C THR A 58 -35.59 4.42 -11.53
N VAL A 59 -34.31 4.41 -11.15
CA VAL A 59 -33.79 3.57 -10.06
C VAL A 59 -33.07 4.48 -9.09
N GLN A 60 -33.42 4.37 -7.81
CA GLN A 60 -32.78 5.11 -6.72
C GLN A 60 -32.27 4.12 -5.68
N ASN A 61 -31.04 4.33 -5.23
CA ASN A 61 -30.45 3.64 -4.10
C ASN A 61 -29.97 4.65 -3.07
N ALA A 62 -30.32 4.44 -1.81
CA ALA A 62 -29.83 5.22 -0.69
C ALA A 62 -29.38 4.28 0.43
N GLN A 63 -28.14 4.38 0.85
CA GLN A 63 -27.59 3.57 1.95
C GLN A 63 -26.90 4.47 2.96
N SER A 64 -27.16 4.22 4.24
CA SER A 64 -26.47 4.89 5.34
C SER A 64 -26.01 3.87 6.37
N THR A 65 -24.74 3.94 6.76
CA THR A 65 -24.15 3.04 7.75
C THR A 65 -23.67 3.82 8.96
N LEU A 66 -23.95 3.31 10.16
CA LEU A 66 -23.59 3.85 11.48
C LEU A 66 -22.94 2.75 12.33
N GLY A 67 -22.17 3.13 13.36
CA GLY A 67 -21.59 2.19 14.33
C GLY A 67 -20.20 1.69 13.91
N ASN A 68 -19.93 0.39 14.10
CA ASN A 68 -18.66 -0.24 13.72
C ASN A 68 -18.93 -1.54 12.94
N ILE A 69 -18.22 -1.75 11.83
CA ILE A 69 -18.24 -2.99 11.06
C ILE A 69 -16.82 -3.54 10.98
N GLN A 70 -16.65 -4.79 11.36
CA GLN A 70 -15.34 -5.40 11.46
C GLN A 70 -15.33 -6.84 10.96
N ALA A 71 -14.28 -7.19 10.21
CA ALA A 71 -13.88 -8.55 9.92
C ALA A 71 -12.48 -8.77 10.50
N SER A 72 -12.33 -9.74 11.40
CA SER A 72 -11.06 -9.98 12.10
C SER A 72 -10.73 -11.46 12.13
N GLN A 73 -9.45 -11.78 11.97
CA GLN A 73 -8.87 -13.11 12.22
C GLN A 73 -8.12 -13.18 13.56
N LEU A 74 -8.24 -12.14 14.38
CA LEU A 74 -7.74 -12.11 15.75
C LEU A 74 -8.71 -12.82 16.69
N ASP A 75 -8.19 -13.38 17.77
CA ASP A 75 -9.00 -13.91 18.87
C ASP A 75 -9.84 -12.84 19.58
N SER A 76 -9.32 -11.62 19.66
CA SER A 76 -9.97 -10.44 20.20
C SER A 76 -9.57 -9.20 19.39
N PRO A 77 -10.53 -8.39 18.92
CA PRO A 77 -10.21 -7.22 18.11
C PRO A 77 -9.70 -6.01 18.89
N THR A 78 -9.89 -5.96 20.21
CA THR A 78 -9.50 -4.82 21.05
C THR A 78 -8.31 -5.12 21.95
N ALA A 79 -8.03 -6.40 22.20
CA ALA A 79 -6.90 -6.87 23.00
C ALA A 79 -6.46 -8.24 22.47
N PRO A 80 -5.90 -8.31 21.24
CA PRO A 80 -5.51 -9.58 20.64
C PRO A 80 -4.38 -10.24 21.43
N SER A 81 -4.46 -11.55 21.58
CA SER A 81 -3.36 -12.37 22.11
C SER A 81 -2.86 -13.41 21.11
N THR A 82 -3.71 -13.78 20.15
CA THR A 82 -3.40 -14.73 19.08
C THR A 82 -4.12 -14.37 17.78
N ALA A 83 -3.62 -14.91 16.66
CA ALA A 83 -4.24 -14.74 15.35
C ALA A 83 -4.31 -16.07 14.58
N ALA A 84 -5.23 -16.15 13.61
CA ALA A 84 -5.29 -17.30 12.73
C ALA A 84 -4.06 -17.36 11.80
N MET A 85 -3.46 -18.54 11.68
CA MET A 85 -2.32 -18.81 10.79
C MET A 85 -2.34 -20.26 10.31
N ILE A 86 -1.60 -20.55 9.24
CA ILE A 86 -1.47 -21.90 8.70
C ILE A 86 -0.06 -22.41 9.01
N VAL A 87 0.03 -23.51 9.75
CA VAL A 87 1.31 -24.12 10.14
C VAL A 87 1.36 -25.56 9.66
N THR A 88 2.47 -25.94 9.03
CA THR A 88 2.82 -27.35 8.83
C THR A 88 3.93 -27.73 9.80
N GLY A 89 3.64 -28.58 10.78
CA GLY A 89 4.64 -29.10 11.71
C GLY A 89 5.20 -30.45 11.27
N VAL A 90 6.52 -30.62 11.28
CA VAL A 90 7.21 -31.89 11.11
C VAL A 90 8.21 -32.06 12.25
N SER A 91 8.01 -33.07 13.10
CA SER A 91 8.76 -33.20 14.37
C SER A 91 10.00 -34.10 14.32
N GLY A 92 10.36 -34.65 13.16
CA GLY A 92 11.51 -35.55 13.02
C GLY A 92 12.24 -35.32 11.70
N ASP A 93 13.34 -36.05 11.50
CA ASP A 93 14.22 -35.86 10.36
C ASP A 93 13.48 -35.97 9.02
N LEU A 94 13.81 -35.06 8.11
CA LEU A 94 13.29 -35.06 6.75
C LEU A 94 14.33 -35.65 5.80
N THR A 95 14.14 -36.89 5.36
CA THR A 95 15.04 -37.54 4.40
C THR A 95 14.29 -37.94 3.12
N ASN A 96 14.82 -37.60 1.95
CA ASN A 96 14.24 -37.94 0.64
C ASN A 96 12.74 -37.60 0.52
N SER A 97 12.34 -36.46 1.06
CA SER A 97 10.94 -36.12 1.29
C SER A 97 10.58 -34.73 0.73
N THR A 98 9.28 -34.45 0.66
CA THR A 98 8.76 -33.17 0.17
C THR A 98 7.68 -32.64 1.12
N VAL A 99 7.91 -31.45 1.66
CA VAL A 99 6.97 -30.72 2.54
C VAL A 99 6.63 -29.41 1.87
N VAL A 100 5.37 -29.21 1.51
CA VAL A 100 4.93 -28.00 0.80
C VAL A 100 3.69 -27.40 1.45
N SER A 101 3.70 -26.07 1.56
CA SER A 101 2.56 -25.24 1.93
C SER A 101 2.32 -24.21 0.84
N GLN A 102 1.40 -24.50 -0.07
CA GLN A 102 1.18 -23.68 -1.27
C GLN A 102 -0.28 -23.34 -1.51
N ALA A 103 -0.52 -22.25 -2.23
CA ALA A 103 -1.85 -21.79 -2.64
C ALA A 103 -2.84 -21.63 -1.47
N ASN A 104 -2.34 -21.38 -0.26
CA ASN A 104 -3.21 -21.06 0.87
C ASN A 104 -3.62 -19.60 0.82
N THR A 105 -4.83 -19.31 1.31
CA THR A 105 -5.41 -17.96 1.31
C THR A 105 -5.88 -17.56 2.70
N SER A 106 -5.60 -16.32 3.09
CA SER A 106 -6.12 -15.69 4.30
C SER A 106 -6.72 -14.33 3.93
N THR A 107 -7.99 -14.11 4.24
CA THR A 107 -8.71 -12.88 3.87
C THR A 107 -9.53 -12.29 5.00
N ALA A 108 -9.52 -10.97 5.12
CA ALA A 108 -10.43 -10.20 5.96
C ALA A 108 -10.99 -9.06 5.11
N GLN A 109 -12.31 -9.03 4.92
CA GLN A 109 -12.94 -8.09 3.99
C GLN A 109 -14.13 -7.39 4.63
N VAL A 110 -14.17 -6.07 4.51
CA VAL A 110 -15.30 -5.27 4.97
C VAL A 110 -15.75 -4.28 3.90
N THR A 111 -17.06 -4.22 3.67
CA THR A 111 -17.68 -3.15 2.90
C THR A 111 -18.85 -2.55 3.68
N ALA A 112 -18.80 -1.24 3.97
CA ALA A 112 -19.86 -0.61 4.75
C ALA A 112 -21.14 -0.41 3.91
N ASN A 113 -21.04 0.21 2.73
CA ASN A 113 -22.14 0.36 1.78
C ASN A 113 -21.72 -0.18 0.41
N SER A 114 -22.55 -1.03 -0.20
CA SER A 114 -22.37 -1.51 -1.57
C SER A 114 -23.67 -1.47 -2.35
N ALA A 115 -23.66 -0.89 -3.54
CA ALA A 115 -24.84 -0.80 -4.38
C ALA A 115 -24.53 -0.95 -5.87
N VAL A 116 -25.28 -1.83 -6.53
CA VAL A 116 -25.34 -1.96 -7.99
C VAL A 116 -26.70 -1.48 -8.46
N SER A 117 -26.74 -0.35 -9.16
CA SER A 117 -27.97 0.31 -9.63
C SER A 117 -27.96 0.52 -11.14
N GLY A 118 -29.08 0.31 -11.82
CA GLY A 118 -29.13 0.67 -13.24
C GLY A 118 -30.48 0.63 -13.92
N VAL A 119 -30.53 1.22 -15.11
CA VAL A 119 -31.69 1.21 -16.01
C VAL A 119 -31.22 0.77 -17.39
N ASN A 120 -31.88 -0.25 -17.94
CA ASN A 120 -31.64 -0.78 -19.28
C ASN A 120 -32.92 -0.62 -20.10
N ILE A 121 -32.88 0.12 -21.21
CA ILE A 121 -34.03 0.31 -22.10
C ILE A 121 -33.68 -0.17 -23.51
N ALA A 122 -34.52 -1.03 -24.08
CA ALA A 122 -34.44 -1.51 -25.45
C ALA A 122 -35.74 -1.21 -26.21
N ALA A 123 -35.65 -0.46 -27.31
CA ALA A 123 -36.81 -0.14 -28.14
C ALA A 123 -36.49 -0.08 -29.64
N ASN A 124 -37.49 0.04 -30.52
CA ASN A 124 -37.25 0.53 -31.87
C ASN A 124 -37.31 2.06 -31.85
N ASP A 125 -38.43 2.62 -31.38
CA ASP A 125 -38.63 4.06 -31.20
C ASP A 125 -38.76 4.38 -29.70
N LEU A 126 -37.91 5.28 -29.21
CA LEU A 126 -37.86 5.71 -27.82
C LEU A 126 -38.04 7.23 -27.73
N ALA A 127 -39.02 7.69 -26.95
CA ALA A 127 -39.21 9.09 -26.56
C ALA A 127 -39.59 9.11 -25.08
N THR A 128 -38.60 9.09 -24.20
CA THR A 128 -38.80 8.96 -22.74
C THR A 128 -37.64 9.53 -21.95
N THR A 129 -37.79 9.57 -20.63
CA THR A 129 -36.73 9.95 -19.71
C THR A 129 -36.34 8.80 -18.79
N SER A 130 -35.07 8.71 -18.44
CA SER A 130 -34.57 7.76 -17.44
C SER A 130 -33.55 8.35 -16.47
N GLY A 131 -33.59 7.92 -15.21
CA GLY A 131 -32.69 8.40 -14.17
C GLY A 131 -32.13 7.28 -13.30
N VAL A 132 -30.83 7.31 -13.02
CA VAL A 132 -30.20 6.45 -12.01
C VAL A 132 -29.59 7.32 -10.93
N GLN A 133 -29.98 7.08 -9.68
CA GLN A 133 -29.45 7.77 -8.52
C GLN A 133 -28.85 6.79 -7.53
N ASN A 134 -27.62 7.07 -7.08
CA ASN A 134 -27.00 6.34 -5.99
C ASN A 134 -26.44 7.30 -4.94
N TYR A 135 -26.90 7.12 -3.71
CA TYR A 135 -26.45 7.85 -2.54
C TYR A 135 -25.92 6.87 -1.49
N GLN A 136 -24.68 7.04 -1.04
CA GLN A 136 -24.11 6.26 0.05
C GLN A 136 -23.44 7.18 1.07
N ASP A 137 -23.81 7.02 2.34
CA ASP A 137 -23.20 7.74 3.46
C ASP A 137 -22.67 6.73 4.47
N ASN A 138 -21.36 6.62 4.59
CA ASN A 138 -20.75 5.84 5.66
C ASN A 138 -20.40 6.80 6.80
N THR A 139 -20.85 6.49 8.01
CA THR A 139 -20.42 7.17 9.24
C THR A 139 -19.86 6.20 10.29
N ALA A 140 -19.69 4.93 9.89
CA ALA A 140 -19.19 3.88 10.75
C ALA A 140 -17.66 3.76 10.69
N GLY A 141 -17.07 3.26 11.80
CA GLY A 141 -15.72 2.72 11.77
C GLY A 141 -15.70 1.39 11.04
N VAL A 142 -14.74 1.20 10.13
CA VAL A 142 -14.69 0.02 9.26
C VAL A 142 -13.29 -0.58 9.36
N SER A 143 -13.17 -1.84 9.80
CA SER A 143 -11.85 -2.47 9.97
C SER A 143 -11.74 -3.91 9.48
N ALA A 144 -10.66 -4.20 8.78
CA ALA A 144 -10.24 -5.55 8.40
C ALA A 144 -8.89 -5.86 9.07
N LEU A 145 -8.87 -6.86 9.96
CA LEU A 145 -7.70 -7.18 10.77
C LEU A 145 -7.24 -8.62 10.51
N ILE A 146 -5.99 -8.78 10.06
CA ILE A 146 -5.34 -10.07 9.91
C ILE A 146 -4.02 -10.04 10.66
N GLY A 147 -3.79 -11.07 11.47
CA GLY A 147 -2.53 -11.29 12.14
C GLY A 147 -2.23 -10.33 13.28
N LEU A 148 -1.18 -10.64 14.03
CA LEU A 148 -0.65 -9.85 15.12
C LEU A 148 0.82 -9.52 14.84
N ALA A 149 1.22 -8.28 15.09
CA ALA A 149 2.61 -7.85 14.93
C ALA A 149 3.55 -8.66 15.84
N GLY A 150 4.66 -9.10 15.28
CA GLY A 150 5.79 -9.65 16.01
C GLY A 150 6.61 -8.56 16.70
N THR A 151 7.67 -8.97 17.40
CA THR A 151 8.65 -8.06 17.99
C THR A 151 9.91 -8.05 17.15
N PRO A 152 10.40 -6.89 16.67
CA PRO A 152 11.73 -6.82 16.06
C PRO A 152 12.80 -7.26 17.05
N GLY A 153 13.85 -7.94 16.55
CA GLY A 153 15.03 -8.20 17.36
C GLY A 153 15.85 -6.93 17.59
N THR A 154 16.59 -6.84 18.69
CA THR A 154 17.55 -5.75 18.91
C THR A 154 18.93 -6.16 18.41
N PRO A 155 19.61 -5.34 17.59
CA PRO A 155 21.01 -5.58 17.25
C PRO A 155 21.86 -5.50 18.52
N GLY A 156 22.75 -6.46 18.72
CA GLY A 156 23.77 -6.36 19.77
C GLY A 156 24.78 -5.28 19.42
N THR A 157 25.39 -4.63 20.42
CA THR A 157 26.52 -3.73 20.17
C THR A 157 27.73 -4.53 19.66
N SER A 158 28.46 -3.98 18.68
CA SER A 158 29.60 -4.66 18.07
C SER A 158 30.71 -4.89 19.11
N GLY A 159 31.13 -6.15 19.27
CA GLY A 159 32.22 -6.55 20.17
C GLY A 159 31.77 -6.86 21.60
N THR A 160 30.52 -6.66 21.98
CA THR A 160 29.99 -7.11 23.28
C THR A 160 29.76 -8.62 23.30
N PRO A 161 30.10 -9.32 24.39
CA PRO A 161 29.73 -10.72 24.58
C PRO A 161 28.22 -10.94 24.56
N GLU A 162 27.80 -12.11 24.09
CA GLU A 162 26.40 -12.47 23.80
C GLU A 162 25.48 -12.53 25.02
N ALA A 163 26.06 -12.71 26.22
CA ALA A 163 25.37 -12.58 27.48
C ALA A 163 26.10 -11.58 28.38
N PRO A 164 25.37 -10.80 29.20
CA PRO A 164 25.97 -10.08 30.31
C PRO A 164 26.74 -11.09 31.17
N PHE A 165 28.02 -10.84 31.42
CA PHE A 165 28.83 -11.71 32.24
C PHE A 165 29.31 -10.95 33.47
N THR A 166 29.25 -11.62 34.61
CA THR A 166 29.75 -11.08 35.88
C THR A 166 31.19 -11.51 36.07
N TYR A 167 32.03 -10.61 36.55
CA TYR A 167 33.36 -10.97 37.01
C TYR A 167 33.64 -10.31 38.35
N THR A 168 34.50 -10.95 39.14
CA THR A 168 34.97 -10.39 40.40
C THR A 168 36.36 -9.82 40.22
N ALA A 169 36.57 -8.58 40.65
CA ALA A 169 37.90 -7.96 40.67
C ALA A 169 38.26 -7.52 42.09
N THR A 170 39.56 -7.56 42.39
CA THR A 170 40.15 -7.02 43.61
C THR A 170 40.89 -5.73 43.30
N GLY A 171 40.91 -4.78 44.24
CA GLY A 171 41.65 -3.53 44.11
C GLY A 171 43.02 -3.59 44.76
N SER A 172 43.96 -2.80 44.24
CA SER A 172 45.27 -2.56 44.87
C SER A 172 45.70 -1.12 44.63
N GLY A 173 46.23 -0.47 45.68
CA GLY A 173 46.74 0.90 45.59
C GLY A 173 45.68 1.93 45.20
N LEU A 174 44.41 1.69 45.55
CA LEU A 174 43.29 2.56 45.19
C LEU A 174 43.43 3.93 45.86
N VAL A 175 43.12 4.98 45.10
CA VAL A 175 43.01 6.35 45.60
C VAL A 175 41.68 6.89 45.14
N GLY A 176 40.90 7.47 46.04
CA GLY A 176 39.60 8.02 45.73
C GLY A 176 39.29 9.30 46.49
N ILE A 177 38.39 10.12 45.93
CA ILE A 177 37.86 11.32 46.56
C ILE A 177 36.40 11.04 46.91
N SER A 178 36.10 10.94 48.21
CA SER A 178 34.75 10.60 48.69
C SER A 178 33.91 11.85 48.93
N SER A 179 32.66 11.83 48.45
CA SER A 179 31.65 12.87 48.69
C SER A 179 30.26 12.25 48.67
N GLY A 180 29.47 12.46 49.73
CA GLY A 180 28.04 12.12 49.72
C GLY A 180 27.68 10.63 49.74
N GLY A 181 28.59 9.74 50.15
CA GLY A 181 28.38 8.28 50.14
C GLY A 181 28.97 7.57 48.92
N ASP A 182 29.50 8.35 47.98
CA ASP A 182 30.19 7.86 46.79
C ASP A 182 31.66 8.26 46.82
N THR A 183 32.51 7.46 46.16
CA THR A 183 33.94 7.67 46.02
C THR A 183 34.31 7.68 44.54
N THR A 184 34.83 8.81 44.06
CA THR A 184 35.42 8.90 42.71
C THR A 184 36.84 8.36 42.75
N VAL A 185 37.10 7.26 42.05
CA VAL A 185 38.40 6.60 41.98
C VAL A 185 39.32 7.38 41.04
N THR A 186 40.47 7.81 41.56
CA THR A 186 41.45 8.65 40.83
C THR A 186 42.79 7.96 40.57
N ALA A 187 43.07 6.84 41.25
CA ALA A 187 44.22 5.98 40.94
C ALA A 187 44.03 4.55 41.50
N GLY A 188 44.96 3.66 41.16
CA GLY A 188 45.02 2.26 41.60
C GLY A 188 44.80 1.27 40.45
N ASP A 189 44.90 -0.02 40.78
CA ASP A 189 44.78 -1.13 39.83
C ASP A 189 43.66 -2.08 40.26
N LEU A 190 42.97 -2.66 39.28
CA LEU A 190 42.03 -3.76 39.44
C LEU A 190 42.66 -5.03 38.89
N THR A 191 42.46 -6.13 39.60
CA THR A 191 42.91 -7.46 39.16
C THR A 191 41.75 -8.43 39.19
N LEU A 192 41.54 -9.17 38.11
CA LEU A 192 40.58 -10.29 38.06
C LEU A 192 41.28 -11.54 37.56
N SER A 193 40.80 -12.71 37.95
CA SER A 193 41.34 -13.98 37.43
C SER A 193 40.81 -14.24 36.03
N SER A 194 41.69 -14.52 35.07
CA SER A 194 41.25 -14.90 33.72
C SER A 194 40.69 -16.33 33.67
N ALA A 195 40.91 -17.15 34.70
CA ALA A 195 40.41 -18.53 34.77
C ALA A 195 38.88 -18.60 34.94
N SER A 196 38.23 -17.52 35.39
CA SER A 196 36.77 -17.43 35.49
C SER A 196 36.10 -16.87 34.23
N LEU A 197 36.87 -16.61 33.17
CA LEU A 197 36.39 -15.96 31.95
C LEU A 197 36.58 -16.84 30.71
N THR A 198 35.69 -16.68 29.74
CA THR A 198 35.84 -17.27 28.40
C THR A 198 36.86 -16.48 27.57
N PRO A 199 37.45 -17.08 26.52
CA PRO A 199 38.35 -16.37 25.61
C PRO A 199 37.75 -15.07 25.03
N ASP A 200 36.45 -15.06 24.74
CA ASP A 200 35.76 -13.89 24.18
C ASP A 200 35.56 -12.79 25.22
N GLN A 201 35.27 -13.16 26.48
CA GLN A 201 35.22 -12.22 27.60
C GLN A 201 36.61 -11.60 27.87
N ILE A 202 37.69 -12.39 27.75
CA ILE A 202 39.07 -11.90 27.86
C ILE A 202 39.41 -10.93 26.73
N ALA A 203 39.05 -11.26 25.49
CA ALA A 203 39.25 -10.39 24.32
C ALA A 203 38.46 -9.08 24.45
N PHE A 204 37.23 -9.15 24.97
CA PHE A 204 36.41 -7.97 25.23
C PHE A 204 37.02 -7.05 26.29
N LEU A 205 37.42 -7.59 27.43
CA LEU A 205 38.02 -6.79 28.50
C LEU A 205 39.35 -6.19 28.05
N THR A 206 40.18 -6.95 27.33
CA THR A 206 41.48 -6.44 26.84
C THR A 206 41.34 -5.34 25.79
N SER A 207 40.32 -5.41 24.93
CA SER A 207 39.99 -4.31 24.02
C SER A 207 39.40 -3.07 24.73
N ASN A 208 38.94 -3.22 25.98
CA ASN A 208 38.37 -2.17 26.83
C ASN A 208 39.27 -1.79 28.02
N GLY A 209 40.59 -1.78 27.81
CA GLY A 209 41.54 -1.19 28.76
C GLY A 209 42.10 -2.15 29.83
N TRP A 210 41.76 -3.44 29.76
CA TRP A 210 42.43 -4.46 30.55
C TRP A 210 43.68 -4.99 29.84
N THR A 211 44.66 -5.47 30.60
CA THR A 211 45.89 -6.08 30.09
C THR A 211 46.01 -7.49 30.64
N ASP A 212 46.29 -8.46 29.75
CA ASP A 212 46.56 -9.83 30.18
C ASP A 212 47.97 -9.96 30.78
N ALA A 213 48.01 -10.43 32.03
CA ALA A 213 49.21 -10.62 32.82
C ALA A 213 49.42 -12.11 33.18
N GLY A 214 49.00 -13.03 32.33
CA GLY A 214 49.33 -14.46 32.44
C GLY A 214 48.63 -15.15 33.61
N GLY A 215 47.30 -15.26 33.52
CA GLY A 215 46.41 -15.86 34.52
C GLY A 215 45.52 -14.85 35.26
N PHE A 216 45.77 -13.56 35.03
CA PHE A 216 44.98 -12.44 35.54
C PHE A 216 44.84 -11.37 34.46
N LEU A 217 43.73 -10.64 34.49
CA LEU A 217 43.58 -9.37 33.77
C LEU A 217 43.74 -8.22 34.74
N VAL A 218 44.46 -7.18 34.31
CA VAL A 218 44.74 -5.98 35.11
C VAL A 218 44.29 -4.72 34.36
N ALA A 219 43.58 -3.81 35.03
CA ALA A 219 43.20 -2.50 34.48
C ALA A 219 43.41 -1.39 35.51
N SER A 220 43.52 -0.14 35.05
CA SER A 220 43.51 1.00 35.96
C SER A 220 42.14 1.11 36.64
N ALA A 221 42.12 1.21 37.97
CA ALA A 221 40.91 1.38 38.75
C ALA A 221 40.17 2.70 38.47
N THR A 222 40.82 3.65 37.77
CA THR A 222 40.16 4.86 37.26
C THR A 222 39.01 4.57 36.29
N ILE A 223 38.98 3.37 35.67
CA ILE A 223 37.88 2.91 34.82
C ILE A 223 36.53 2.85 35.57
N LEU A 224 36.55 2.73 36.91
CA LEU A 224 35.34 2.65 37.72
C LEU A 224 34.60 3.99 37.85
N GLY A 225 35.27 5.12 37.60
CA GLY A 225 34.70 6.44 37.81
C GLY A 225 34.26 6.64 39.27
N THR A 226 32.98 6.91 39.50
CA THR A 226 32.40 7.09 40.83
C THR A 226 31.62 5.84 41.23
N VAL A 227 32.00 5.24 42.36
CA VAL A 227 31.37 4.04 42.93
C VAL A 227 30.89 4.30 44.37
N PRO A 228 29.93 3.52 44.91
CA PRO A 228 29.57 3.61 46.33
C PRO A 228 30.81 3.47 47.23
N THR A 229 30.93 4.31 48.26
CA THR A 229 32.07 4.28 49.19
C THR A 229 32.22 2.91 49.87
N THR A 230 31.12 2.17 50.06
CA THR A 230 31.14 0.80 50.59
C THR A 230 31.93 -0.15 49.69
N ASP A 231 31.73 -0.08 48.37
CA ASP A 231 32.37 -0.97 47.41
C ASP A 231 33.83 -0.57 47.19
N PHE A 232 34.11 0.74 47.24
CA PHE A 232 35.49 1.25 47.26
C PHE A 232 36.30 0.68 48.44
N ILE A 233 35.72 0.65 49.65
CA ILE A 233 36.40 0.11 50.85
C ILE A 233 36.64 -1.40 50.72
N VAL A 234 35.68 -2.15 50.15
CA VAL A 234 35.86 -3.60 49.90
C VAL A 234 36.98 -3.83 48.89
N LEU A 235 37.03 -3.06 47.80
CA LEU A 235 38.12 -3.14 46.83
C LEU A 235 39.47 -2.72 47.43
N GLU A 236 39.51 -1.68 48.29
CA GLU A 236 40.73 -1.17 48.93
C GLU A 236 41.34 -2.18 49.90
N THR A 237 40.50 -2.97 50.56
CA THR A 237 40.93 -4.04 51.49
C THR A 237 41.39 -5.30 50.78
N GLY A 238 41.33 -5.33 49.44
CA GLY A 238 41.77 -6.44 48.59
C GLY A 238 40.75 -7.57 48.47
N ASP A 239 39.54 -7.38 48.99
CA ASP A 239 38.44 -8.34 48.86
C ASP A 239 37.78 -8.22 47.48
N PRO A 240 37.33 -9.34 46.88
CA PRO A 240 36.73 -9.33 45.55
C PRO A 240 35.35 -8.67 45.58
N VAL A 241 35.14 -7.70 44.69
CA VAL A 241 33.81 -7.13 44.41
C VAL A 241 33.29 -7.69 43.10
N SER A 242 32.02 -8.09 43.09
CA SER A 242 31.33 -8.50 41.88
C SER A 242 30.97 -7.27 41.07
N PHE A 243 31.43 -7.22 39.82
CA PHE A 243 31.01 -6.23 38.86
C PHE A 243 29.77 -6.75 38.13
N ASP A 244 28.67 -6.02 38.26
CA ASP A 244 27.40 -6.27 37.58
C ASP A 244 26.96 -5.02 36.80
N THR A 245 25.73 -5.03 36.28
CA THR A 245 25.14 -3.96 35.47
C THR A 245 25.03 -2.58 36.16
N ALA A 246 25.35 -2.45 37.46
CA ALA A 246 25.25 -1.20 38.22
C ALA A 246 26.55 -0.38 38.31
N ILE A 247 27.71 -0.92 37.90
CA ILE A 247 28.98 -0.17 37.76
C ILE A 247 29.36 -0.10 36.28
N PRO A 248 29.55 1.10 35.68
CA PRO A 248 29.57 1.29 34.23
C PRO A 248 30.93 0.88 33.63
N ALA A 249 31.18 -0.41 33.49
CA ALA A 249 32.32 -0.95 32.74
C ALA A 249 31.91 -1.85 31.56
N ILE A 250 30.61 -2.03 31.30
CA ILE A 250 30.10 -2.76 30.13
C ILE A 250 29.16 -1.83 29.35
N PRO A 251 29.65 -1.04 28.38
CA PRO A 251 28.79 -0.42 27.39
C PRO A 251 28.41 -1.47 26.35
N GLY A 252 27.16 -1.92 26.37
CA GLY A 252 26.59 -2.67 25.26
C GLY A 252 25.46 -3.65 25.63
N ASP A 253 24.43 -3.69 24.79
CA ASP A 253 23.32 -4.62 24.91
C ASP A 253 23.58 -5.84 24.00
N PRO A 254 23.34 -7.08 24.47
CA PRO A 254 23.37 -8.27 23.61
C PRO A 254 22.24 -8.23 22.58
N ALA A 255 22.42 -8.95 21.48
CA ALA A 255 21.36 -9.07 20.48
C ALA A 255 20.17 -9.84 21.08
N THR A 256 18.95 -9.37 20.84
CA THR A 256 17.74 -10.15 21.17
C THR A 256 17.09 -10.61 19.88
N ALA A 257 16.67 -11.87 19.85
CA ALA A 257 15.92 -12.42 18.74
C ALA A 257 14.56 -11.72 18.61
N GLY A 258 14.16 -11.44 17.37
CA GLY A 258 12.79 -11.02 17.09
C GLY A 258 11.82 -12.18 17.20
N THR A 259 10.54 -11.89 17.36
CA THR A 259 9.46 -12.85 17.12
C THR A 259 8.79 -12.50 15.79
N PRO A 260 8.57 -13.48 14.89
CA PRO A 260 7.82 -13.23 13.67
C PRO A 260 6.37 -12.81 13.93
N ASN A 261 5.76 -12.19 12.93
CA ASN A 261 4.33 -11.89 12.93
C ASN A 261 3.48 -13.18 13.11
N GLN A 262 2.37 -13.07 13.83
CA GLN A 262 1.38 -14.15 13.85
C GLN A 262 0.41 -13.93 12.68
N GLY A 263 0.37 -14.86 11.74
CA GLY A 263 -0.44 -14.76 10.51
C GLY A 263 0.31 -15.37 9.33
N GLY A 264 -0.34 -15.49 8.17
CA GLY A 264 0.29 -16.09 6.99
C GLY A 264 0.47 -17.60 7.08
N VAL A 265 1.59 -18.10 6.57
CA VAL A 265 1.87 -19.53 6.35
C VAL A 265 3.29 -19.88 6.74
N THR A 266 3.48 -20.83 7.64
CA THR A 266 4.81 -21.31 8.02
C THR A 266 4.92 -22.84 7.96
N ILE A 267 6.15 -23.33 7.81
CA ILE A 267 6.51 -24.73 8.03
C ILE A 267 7.47 -24.75 9.21
N ALA A 268 7.14 -25.49 10.27
CA ALA A 268 8.00 -25.69 11.42
C ALA A 268 8.63 -27.10 11.36
N LEU A 269 9.96 -27.16 11.43
CA LEU A 269 10.75 -28.37 11.31
C LEU A 269 11.51 -28.61 12.62
N GLY A 270 11.34 -29.79 13.21
CA GLY A 270 11.91 -30.14 14.51
C GLY A 270 13.27 -30.84 14.47
N ALA A 271 13.85 -31.09 13.30
CA ALA A 271 15.09 -31.86 13.15
C ALA A 271 15.75 -31.65 11.77
N ASP A 272 16.77 -32.48 11.47
CA ASP A 272 17.63 -32.36 10.27
C ASP A 272 16.87 -32.54 8.95
N ILE A 273 17.37 -31.88 7.90
CA ILE A 273 16.87 -31.97 6.53
C ILE A 273 17.97 -32.55 5.64
N THR A 274 17.69 -33.67 4.97
CA THR A 274 18.62 -34.31 4.03
C THR A 274 17.92 -34.68 2.73
N ALA A 275 18.50 -34.32 1.57
CA ALA A 275 18.02 -34.73 0.25
C ALA A 275 16.52 -34.45 0.03
N SER A 276 16.01 -33.33 0.55
CA SER A 276 14.57 -33.07 0.66
C SER A 276 14.18 -31.69 0.14
N ARG A 277 12.90 -31.52 -0.19
CA ARG A 277 12.32 -30.23 -0.61
C ARG A 277 11.37 -29.70 0.44
N VAL A 278 11.53 -28.44 0.83
CA VAL A 278 10.61 -27.71 1.71
C VAL A 278 10.21 -26.41 1.02
N ALA A 279 8.92 -26.12 0.92
CA ALA A 279 8.46 -24.94 0.20
C ALA A 279 7.23 -24.26 0.80
N VAL A 280 7.28 -22.94 0.96
CA VAL A 280 6.16 -22.06 1.29
C VAL A 280 5.94 -21.14 0.10
N ASP A 281 5.20 -21.63 -0.91
CA ASP A 281 5.15 -20.98 -2.21
C ASP A 281 3.73 -20.55 -2.61
N GLY A 282 3.58 -19.36 -3.19
CA GLY A 282 2.33 -18.94 -3.82
C GLY A 282 1.15 -18.81 -2.85
N ASN A 283 1.40 -18.44 -1.59
CA ASN A 283 0.35 -18.19 -0.61
C ASN A 283 -0.09 -16.71 -0.64
N SER A 284 -1.32 -16.42 -0.23
CA SER A 284 -1.89 -15.07 -0.26
C SER A 284 -2.56 -14.67 1.06
N THR A 285 -2.24 -13.49 1.56
CA THR A 285 -2.87 -12.87 2.74
C THR A 285 -3.36 -11.46 2.39
N ALA A 286 -4.68 -11.22 2.44
CA ALA A 286 -5.26 -9.97 1.96
C ALA A 286 -6.34 -9.38 2.88
N GLY A 287 -6.08 -8.18 3.40
CA GLY A 287 -7.04 -7.32 4.09
C GLY A 287 -7.66 -6.29 3.13
N SER A 288 -8.97 -6.07 3.22
CA SER A 288 -9.67 -5.08 2.42
C SER A 288 -10.78 -4.37 3.20
N VAL A 289 -10.76 -3.04 3.15
CA VAL A 289 -11.81 -2.17 3.66
C VAL A 289 -12.30 -1.26 2.54
N ILE A 290 -13.61 -1.21 2.36
CA ILE A 290 -14.28 -0.25 1.48
C ILE A 290 -15.40 0.44 2.28
N GLY A 291 -15.40 1.77 2.34
CA GLY A 291 -16.50 2.52 2.93
C GLY A 291 -17.73 2.44 2.05
N ASN A 292 -17.69 3.13 0.91
CA ASN A 292 -18.76 3.16 -0.08
C ASN A 292 -18.29 2.55 -1.40
N ASN A 293 -19.07 1.63 -1.95
CA ASN A 293 -18.85 0.99 -3.24
C ASN A 293 -20.09 1.13 -4.11
N ALA A 294 -19.99 1.82 -5.23
CA ALA A 294 -21.10 2.05 -6.15
C ALA A 294 -20.76 1.58 -7.56
N ALA A 295 -21.66 0.80 -8.17
CA ALA A 295 -21.63 0.50 -9.59
C ALA A 295 -22.96 0.93 -10.22
N ASN A 296 -22.93 1.93 -11.09
CA ASN A 296 -24.12 2.54 -11.67
C ASN A 296 -24.10 2.45 -13.20
N GLY A 297 -25.20 2.00 -13.80
CA GLY A 297 -25.31 1.82 -15.24
C GLY A 297 -26.61 2.37 -15.82
N LEU A 298 -26.51 3.17 -16.88
CA LEU A 298 -27.63 3.62 -17.70
C LEU A 298 -27.38 3.19 -19.15
N MET A 299 -28.14 2.21 -19.65
CA MET A 299 -27.94 1.65 -20.98
C MET A 299 -29.21 1.79 -21.81
N ILE A 300 -29.13 2.53 -22.92
CA ILE A 300 -30.24 2.81 -23.82
C ILE A 300 -29.87 2.32 -25.22
N SER A 301 -30.69 1.43 -25.78
CA SER A 301 -30.55 0.93 -27.14
C SER A 301 -31.85 1.07 -27.91
N ALA A 302 -31.86 1.88 -28.96
CA ALA A 302 -33.02 1.97 -29.85
C ALA A 302 -32.64 2.33 -31.29
N THR A 303 -33.54 2.14 -32.26
CA THR A 303 -33.32 2.67 -33.63
C THR A 303 -33.40 4.19 -33.63
N THR A 304 -34.38 4.76 -32.94
CA THR A 304 -34.49 6.20 -32.68
C THR A 304 -34.59 6.45 -31.18
N ILE A 305 -33.69 7.28 -30.66
CA ILE A 305 -33.69 7.80 -29.29
C ILE A 305 -34.00 9.28 -29.40
N ALA A 306 -35.28 9.64 -29.31
CA ALA A 306 -35.76 11.00 -29.39
C ALA A 306 -35.74 11.70 -28.02
N ASP A 307 -35.71 13.02 -28.07
CA ASP A 307 -35.88 13.90 -26.90
C ASP A 307 -37.14 13.53 -26.10
N GLY A 308 -37.00 13.48 -24.79
CA GLY A 308 -38.12 13.33 -23.88
C GLY A 308 -38.87 14.66 -23.79
N SER A 309 -40.20 14.64 -23.68
CA SER A 309 -40.99 15.88 -23.61
C SER A 309 -40.65 16.85 -22.45
N LEU A 310 -39.80 16.44 -21.49
CA LEU A 310 -39.19 17.22 -20.40
C LEU A 310 -37.85 16.54 -20.02
N LEU A 311 -36.82 17.29 -19.61
CA LEU A 311 -35.55 16.72 -19.13
C LEU A 311 -35.73 15.92 -17.83
N ALA A 312 -35.03 14.79 -17.70
CA ALA A 312 -34.93 14.06 -16.46
C ALA A 312 -33.97 14.76 -15.49
N THR A 313 -34.28 14.77 -14.20
CA THR A 313 -33.38 15.26 -13.15
C THR A 313 -33.06 14.12 -12.17
N SER A 314 -31.79 13.89 -11.87
CA SER A 314 -31.35 12.93 -10.85
C SER A 314 -30.50 13.66 -9.81
N THR A 315 -31.09 14.04 -8.67
CA THR A 315 -30.50 14.95 -7.68
C THR A 315 -30.28 14.31 -6.31
N ALA A 316 -29.03 14.29 -5.85
CA ALA A 316 -28.66 13.91 -4.49
C ALA A 316 -28.48 15.17 -3.61
N LEU A 317 -29.57 15.70 -3.07
CA LEU A 317 -29.53 16.95 -2.30
C LEU A 317 -29.01 16.72 -0.86
N ASP A 318 -27.82 17.26 -0.57
CA ASP A 318 -27.69 18.15 0.60
C ASP A 318 -28.22 19.53 0.18
N ALA A 319 -28.57 20.42 1.11
CA ALA A 319 -29.19 21.73 0.81
C ALA A 319 -28.31 22.66 -0.08
N GLY A 320 -28.24 22.39 -1.39
CA GLY A 320 -27.48 23.15 -2.39
C GLY A 320 -26.61 22.36 -3.41
N ILE A 321 -26.75 21.03 -3.56
CA ILE A 321 -25.94 20.23 -4.52
C ILE A 321 -26.79 19.82 -5.74
N ASP A 322 -26.49 20.35 -6.92
CA ASP A 322 -27.22 20.00 -8.15
C ASP A 322 -26.77 18.66 -8.76
N GLY A 323 -27.73 17.92 -9.31
CA GLY A 323 -27.64 16.55 -9.83
C GLY A 323 -27.30 16.42 -11.33
N ALA A 324 -27.49 15.24 -11.91
CA ALA A 324 -27.45 15.08 -13.37
C ALA A 324 -28.80 15.51 -13.99
N THR A 325 -28.79 16.34 -15.04
CA THR A 325 -30.00 16.78 -15.76
C THR A 325 -29.84 16.56 -17.26
N ALA A 326 -30.66 15.69 -17.84
CA ALA A 326 -30.74 15.34 -19.27
C ALA A 326 -31.92 14.37 -19.48
N ASP A 327 -32.28 14.00 -20.71
CA ASP A 327 -33.26 12.92 -20.94
C ASP A 327 -32.87 11.62 -20.22
N HIS A 328 -31.57 11.33 -20.26
CA HIS A 328 -30.97 10.14 -19.69
C HIS A 328 -29.87 10.57 -18.71
N SER A 329 -30.15 10.51 -17.41
CA SER A 329 -29.28 11.05 -16.36
C SER A 329 -28.83 10.00 -15.34
N LEU A 330 -27.59 10.11 -14.90
CA LEU A 330 -27.00 9.29 -13.83
C LEU A 330 -26.29 10.19 -12.83
N SER A 331 -26.68 10.09 -11.55
CA SER A 331 -26.01 10.78 -10.44
C SER A 331 -25.54 9.79 -9.38
N ASN A 332 -24.26 9.89 -9.02
CA ASN A 332 -23.64 9.15 -7.92
C ASN A 332 -23.11 10.13 -6.88
N PHE A 333 -23.50 9.95 -5.62
CA PHE A 333 -22.99 10.71 -4.49
C PHE A 333 -22.55 9.74 -3.39
N GLN A 334 -21.29 9.84 -2.97
CA GLN A 334 -20.76 9.04 -1.86
C GLN A 334 -20.08 9.95 -0.85
N ARG A 335 -20.39 9.76 0.43
CA ARG A 335 -19.71 10.42 1.54
C ARG A 335 -19.20 9.38 2.52
N ALA A 336 -17.92 9.44 2.83
CA ALA A 336 -17.30 8.64 3.88
C ALA A 336 -16.91 9.55 5.03
N GLY A 337 -17.76 9.62 6.06
CA GLY A 337 -17.50 10.30 7.33
C GLY A 337 -17.38 9.33 8.50
N GLY A 338 -17.15 9.88 9.70
CA GLY A 338 -17.04 9.10 10.93
C GLY A 338 -15.60 8.68 11.29
N PRO A 339 -15.42 7.58 12.04
CA PRO A 339 -14.11 7.05 12.43
C PRO A 339 -13.26 6.56 11.24
N SER A 340 -12.08 6.00 11.53
CA SER A 340 -11.16 5.49 10.52
C SER A 340 -11.68 4.27 9.75
N LEU A 341 -11.25 4.18 8.49
CA LEU A 341 -11.31 2.97 7.66
C LEU A 341 -9.93 2.33 7.65
N GLU A 342 -9.81 1.14 8.23
CA GLU A 342 -8.51 0.54 8.53
C GLU A 342 -8.39 -0.90 8.02
N SER A 343 -7.44 -1.14 7.12
CA SER A 343 -6.99 -2.50 6.80
C SER A 343 -5.59 -2.72 7.38
N THR A 344 -5.46 -3.65 8.31
CA THR A 344 -4.19 -3.99 8.96
C THR A 344 -3.89 -5.48 8.79
N VAL A 345 -2.72 -5.78 8.23
CA VAL A 345 -2.30 -7.13 7.88
C VAL A 345 -0.88 -7.40 8.38
N PHE A 346 -0.76 -8.32 9.32
CA PHE A 346 0.50 -8.89 9.78
C PHE A 346 0.58 -10.34 9.31
N GLY A 347 1.71 -10.73 8.72
CA GLY A 347 1.88 -12.10 8.26
C GLY A 347 3.33 -12.53 8.18
N SER A 348 3.52 -13.84 8.27
CA SER A 348 4.80 -14.51 8.09
C SER A 348 4.69 -15.57 7.01
N PHE A 349 5.66 -15.60 6.11
CA PHE A 349 5.88 -16.67 5.15
C PHE A 349 7.25 -17.24 5.41
N GLY A 350 7.34 -18.45 5.95
CA GLY A 350 8.66 -18.93 6.33
C GLY A 350 8.79 -20.41 6.64
N ILE A 351 10.03 -20.85 6.61
CA ILE A 351 10.46 -22.16 7.09
C ILE A 351 11.21 -21.89 8.40
N ASP A 352 10.66 -22.40 9.49
CA ASP A 352 11.18 -22.34 10.85
C ASP A 352 11.94 -23.65 11.09
N GLY A 353 13.27 -23.55 11.15
CA GLY A 353 14.17 -24.68 11.35
C GLY A 353 14.51 -24.86 12.83
N ALA A 354 14.70 -26.11 13.26
CA ALA A 354 15.21 -26.34 14.61
C ALA A 354 16.63 -25.79 14.75
N ASP A 355 16.90 -25.08 15.85
CA ASP A 355 18.21 -24.51 16.16
C ASP A 355 19.34 -25.54 15.99
N GLY A 356 20.29 -25.21 15.12
CA GLY A 356 21.46 -26.06 14.84
C GLY A 356 21.17 -27.34 14.04
N ALA A 357 19.96 -27.52 13.51
CA ALA A 357 19.65 -28.63 12.62
C ALA A 357 20.47 -28.57 11.33
N LEU A 358 20.94 -29.73 10.87
CA LEU A 358 21.72 -29.84 9.63
C LEU A 358 20.78 -29.82 8.43
N VAL A 359 21.05 -28.93 7.47
CA VAL A 359 20.37 -28.89 6.17
C VAL A 359 21.36 -29.28 5.08
N THR A 360 21.20 -30.47 4.50
CA THR A 360 22.13 -31.05 3.52
C THR A 360 21.40 -31.53 2.26
N ASP A 361 21.96 -31.24 1.08
CA ASP A 361 21.42 -31.64 -0.23
C ASP A 361 19.93 -31.28 -0.41
N ALA A 362 19.48 -30.18 0.18
CA ALA A 362 18.07 -29.81 0.25
C ALA A 362 17.73 -28.61 -0.66
N THR A 363 16.44 -28.48 -0.97
CA THR A 363 15.87 -27.29 -1.61
C THR A 363 14.85 -26.66 -0.70
N LEU A 364 15.13 -25.44 -0.22
CA LEU A 364 14.24 -24.63 0.59
C LEU A 364 13.74 -23.44 -0.23
N SER A 365 12.45 -23.18 -0.23
CA SER A 365 11.86 -22.07 -0.98
C SER A 365 10.75 -21.38 -0.19
N VAL A 366 10.78 -20.06 -0.22
CA VAL A 366 9.71 -19.18 0.24
C VAL A 366 9.50 -18.18 -0.88
N SER A 367 8.71 -18.58 -1.88
CA SER A 367 8.62 -17.83 -3.13
C SER A 367 7.19 -17.48 -3.54
N ASP A 368 7.04 -16.41 -4.31
CA ASP A 368 5.78 -15.97 -4.91
C ASP A 368 4.62 -15.76 -3.91
N ASN A 369 4.92 -15.53 -2.62
CA ASN A 369 3.89 -15.21 -1.63
C ASN A 369 3.45 -13.75 -1.79
N SER A 370 2.18 -13.49 -1.50
CA SER A 370 1.59 -12.16 -1.64
C SER A 370 0.86 -11.73 -0.37
N GLN A 371 1.20 -10.55 0.14
CA GLN A 371 0.49 -9.89 1.22
C GLN A 371 -0.01 -8.53 0.77
N SER A 372 -1.25 -8.20 1.13
CA SER A 372 -1.82 -6.89 0.82
C SER A 372 -2.77 -6.35 1.88
N ALA A 373 -2.70 -5.05 2.15
CA ALA A 373 -3.70 -4.28 2.90
C ALA A 373 -4.28 -3.18 2.00
N THR A 374 -5.60 -3.15 1.83
CA THR A 374 -6.28 -2.13 1.00
C THR A 374 -7.36 -1.44 1.81
N SER A 375 -7.37 -0.11 1.83
CA SER A 375 -8.43 0.70 2.44
C SER A 375 -8.86 1.80 1.48
N ILE A 376 -10.15 1.84 1.14
CA ILE A 376 -10.73 2.80 0.20
C ILE A 376 -11.97 3.45 0.84
N ALA A 377 -12.01 4.78 0.96
CA ALA A 377 -13.16 5.45 1.57
C ALA A 377 -14.39 5.38 0.67
N SER A 378 -14.25 5.78 -0.59
CA SER A 378 -15.31 5.70 -1.59
C SER A 378 -14.75 5.26 -2.95
N THR A 379 -15.43 4.31 -3.58
CA THR A 379 -15.16 3.91 -4.97
C THR A 379 -16.44 3.85 -5.79
N ALA A 380 -16.35 4.29 -7.05
CA ALA A 380 -17.47 4.23 -7.98
C ALA A 380 -17.07 3.88 -9.42
N ASP A 381 -17.89 3.05 -10.06
CA ASP A 381 -17.90 2.81 -11.49
C ASP A 381 -19.25 3.27 -12.06
N ASN A 382 -19.24 4.35 -12.86
CA ASN A 382 -20.44 4.94 -13.43
C ASN A 382 -20.40 4.88 -14.95
N SER A 383 -21.46 4.37 -15.56
CA SER A 383 -21.56 4.25 -17.02
C SER A 383 -22.91 4.75 -17.55
N VAL A 384 -22.86 5.58 -18.60
CA VAL A 384 -24.00 6.01 -19.41
C VAL A 384 -23.73 5.63 -20.87
N SER A 385 -24.66 4.93 -21.52
CA SER A 385 -24.54 4.50 -22.91
C SER A 385 -25.85 4.69 -23.67
N LEU A 386 -25.79 5.43 -24.79
CA LEU A 386 -26.87 5.56 -25.78
C LEU A 386 -26.38 5.00 -27.11
N THR A 387 -27.11 4.02 -27.66
CA THR A 387 -26.79 3.39 -28.95
C THR A 387 -28.01 3.37 -29.87
N GLY A 388 -27.92 3.96 -31.06
CA GLY A 388 -29.01 3.92 -32.04
C GLY A 388 -28.69 4.46 -33.42
N ASN A 389 -29.68 4.53 -34.32
CA ASN A 389 -29.45 5.11 -35.65
C ASN A 389 -29.58 6.63 -35.62
N THR A 390 -30.63 7.14 -34.98
CA THR A 390 -30.86 8.58 -34.81
C THR A 390 -31.01 8.87 -33.32
N ILE A 391 -30.15 9.73 -32.79
CA ILE A 391 -30.15 10.14 -31.39
C ILE A 391 -30.36 11.64 -31.33
N THR A 392 -31.44 12.06 -30.69
CA THR A 392 -31.71 13.46 -30.39
C THR A 392 -31.94 13.76 -28.91
N ALA A 393 -31.84 12.75 -28.06
CA ALA A 393 -31.87 12.89 -26.61
C ALA A 393 -30.49 13.26 -26.06
N GLY A 394 -30.48 14.09 -25.01
CA GLY A 394 -29.27 14.43 -24.24
C GLY A 394 -28.93 13.37 -23.19
N SER A 395 -27.68 13.40 -22.70
CA SER A 395 -27.25 12.50 -21.62
C SER A 395 -26.28 13.14 -20.64
N ALA A 396 -26.44 12.81 -19.36
CA ALA A 396 -25.72 13.42 -18.25
C ALA A 396 -25.17 12.38 -17.27
N LEU A 397 -23.89 12.48 -16.92
CA LEU A 397 -23.27 11.69 -15.85
C LEU A 397 -22.61 12.63 -14.83
N ALA A 398 -22.98 12.46 -13.57
CA ALA A 398 -22.52 13.33 -12.51
C ALA A 398 -22.07 12.49 -11.29
N SER A 399 -20.82 12.66 -10.86
CA SER A 399 -20.22 11.87 -9.77
C SER A 399 -19.56 12.75 -8.72
N VAL A 400 -19.99 12.62 -7.46
CA VAL A 400 -19.44 13.34 -6.29
C VAL A 400 -18.98 12.38 -5.20
N GLN A 401 -17.75 12.56 -4.73
CA GLN A 401 -17.20 11.80 -3.61
C GLN A 401 -16.57 12.73 -2.57
N GLU A 402 -16.97 12.57 -1.31
CA GLU A 402 -16.46 13.32 -0.17
C GLU A 402 -15.85 12.39 0.89
N GLY A 403 -14.55 12.58 1.17
CA GLY A 403 -13.78 11.78 2.11
C GLY A 403 -13.46 12.53 3.41
N TYR A 404 -14.29 12.37 4.42
CA TYR A 404 -14.13 12.96 5.77
C TYR A 404 -13.55 11.99 6.81
N SER A 405 -13.42 10.70 6.50
CA SER A 405 -12.82 9.70 7.38
C SER A 405 -11.34 9.47 7.09
N PRO A 406 -10.50 9.26 8.13
CA PRO A 406 -9.14 8.79 7.92
C PRO A 406 -9.11 7.43 7.22
N VAL A 407 -8.20 7.24 6.26
CA VAL A 407 -8.02 5.99 5.51
C VAL A 407 -6.64 5.43 5.82
N LEU A 408 -6.60 4.24 6.42
CA LEU A 408 -5.37 3.58 6.85
C LEU A 408 -5.23 2.20 6.20
N ALA A 409 -4.10 1.96 5.55
CA ALA A 409 -3.68 0.65 5.09
C ALA A 409 -2.30 0.34 5.67
N ASN A 410 -2.19 -0.71 6.47
CA ASN A 410 -0.95 -1.13 7.11
C ASN A 410 -0.66 -2.60 6.79
N THR A 411 0.53 -2.88 6.28
CA THR A 411 0.98 -4.24 6.03
C THR A 411 2.40 -4.45 6.54
N ASP A 412 2.64 -5.57 7.23
CA ASP A 412 3.94 -5.96 7.76
C ASP A 412 4.15 -7.46 7.50
N ALA A 413 5.17 -7.78 6.70
CA ALA A 413 5.44 -9.12 6.21
C ALA A 413 6.83 -9.60 6.65
N ASP A 414 6.87 -10.82 7.20
CA ASP A 414 8.11 -11.52 7.50
C ASP A 414 8.34 -12.65 6.52
N LEU A 415 9.56 -12.73 6.00
CA LEU A 415 10.02 -13.81 5.14
C LEU A 415 11.29 -14.40 5.70
N PHE A 416 11.28 -15.70 5.97
CA PHE A 416 12.45 -16.34 6.57
C PHE A 416 12.59 -17.82 6.21
N VAL A 417 13.84 -18.27 6.24
CA VAL A 417 14.25 -19.64 5.89
C VAL A 417 15.63 -19.90 6.50
N PRO A 418 15.99 -21.14 6.87
CA PRO A 418 17.37 -21.47 7.22
C PRO A 418 18.30 -21.21 6.02
N ALA A 419 19.44 -20.60 6.28
CA ALA A 419 20.50 -20.34 5.31
C ALA A 419 21.81 -21.08 5.65
N GLY A 420 21.94 -21.61 6.87
CA GLY A 420 22.99 -22.55 7.26
C GLY A 420 22.82 -23.90 6.56
N VAL A 421 23.43 -24.09 5.40
CA VAL A 421 23.14 -25.24 4.52
C VAL A 421 24.35 -25.77 3.76
N SER A 422 24.39 -27.08 3.51
CA SER A 422 25.42 -27.76 2.71
C SER A 422 24.86 -28.44 1.46
N GLY A 423 25.49 -28.27 0.30
CA GLY A 423 25.05 -28.89 -0.96
C GLY A 423 23.62 -28.48 -1.39
N SER A 424 23.11 -27.36 -0.87
CA SER A 424 21.68 -27.03 -0.87
C SER A 424 21.37 -25.74 -1.64
N THR A 425 20.10 -25.55 -1.94
CA THR A 425 19.57 -24.35 -2.60
C THR A 425 18.50 -23.70 -1.74
N VAL A 426 18.63 -22.42 -1.43
CA VAL A 426 17.70 -21.62 -0.63
C VAL A 426 17.21 -20.43 -1.45
N GLU A 427 15.90 -20.26 -1.54
CA GLU A 427 15.29 -19.20 -2.34
C GLU A 427 14.21 -18.44 -1.57
N LEU A 428 14.36 -17.12 -1.51
CA LEU A 428 13.37 -16.15 -1.04
C LEU A 428 13.08 -15.20 -2.19
N SER A 429 12.19 -15.59 -3.12
CA SER A 429 12.04 -14.88 -4.40
C SER A 429 10.61 -14.52 -4.78
N GLY A 430 10.44 -13.40 -5.48
CA GLY A 430 9.14 -13.02 -6.07
C GLY A 430 8.05 -12.68 -5.05
N ASN A 431 8.39 -12.55 -3.75
CA ASN A 431 7.39 -12.25 -2.74
C ASN A 431 6.97 -10.77 -2.79
N THR A 432 5.70 -10.51 -2.53
CA THR A 432 5.10 -9.18 -2.63
C THR A 432 4.41 -8.78 -1.34
N ASN A 433 4.62 -7.53 -0.93
CA ASN A 433 3.94 -6.91 0.20
C ASN A 433 3.44 -5.51 -0.18
N GLY A 434 2.12 -5.31 -0.14
CA GLY A 434 1.46 -4.12 -0.70
C GLY A 434 0.51 -3.43 0.27
N ALA A 435 0.63 -2.10 0.45
CA ALA A 435 -0.41 -1.28 1.08
C ALA A 435 -0.99 -0.30 0.07
N LEU A 436 -2.31 -0.15 0.08
CA LEU A 436 -3.04 0.82 -0.73
C LEU A 436 -4.08 1.55 0.12
N ALA A 437 -3.94 2.86 0.25
CA ALA A 437 -4.92 3.72 0.91
C ALA A 437 -5.42 4.80 -0.05
N VAL A 438 -6.73 4.86 -0.28
CA VAL A 438 -7.33 5.85 -1.19
C VAL A 438 -8.57 6.48 -0.57
N ASN A 439 -8.68 7.81 -0.60
CA ASN A 439 -9.92 8.46 -0.17
C ASN A 439 -11.02 8.24 -1.21
N ASN A 440 -10.83 8.76 -2.43
CA ASN A 440 -11.83 8.67 -3.50
C ASN A 440 -11.21 8.06 -4.77
N ASP A 441 -11.81 6.98 -5.30
CA ASP A 441 -11.38 6.33 -6.55
C ASP A 441 -12.55 6.08 -7.50
N VAL A 442 -12.58 6.78 -8.63
CA VAL A 442 -13.76 6.83 -9.50
C VAL A 442 -13.40 6.62 -10.96
N THR A 443 -14.20 5.79 -11.62
CA THR A 443 -14.23 5.65 -13.06
C THR A 443 -15.59 6.09 -13.59
N ASN A 444 -15.60 7.05 -14.52
CA ASN A 444 -16.81 7.52 -15.19
C ASN A 444 -16.67 7.31 -16.70
N ARG A 445 -17.72 6.75 -17.31
CA ARG A 445 -17.78 6.52 -18.76
C ARG A 445 -19.11 7.00 -19.34
N LEU A 446 -19.05 7.87 -20.33
CA LEU A 446 -20.22 8.27 -21.13
C LEU A 446 -19.97 7.94 -22.61
N THR A 447 -20.88 7.20 -23.23
CA THR A 447 -20.74 6.79 -24.64
C THR A 447 -22.04 7.01 -25.39
N VAL A 448 -21.97 7.73 -26.50
CA VAL A 448 -23.08 7.94 -27.43
C VAL A 448 -22.62 7.52 -28.81
N SER A 449 -23.32 6.56 -29.41
CA SER A 449 -22.97 6.07 -30.75
C SER A 449 -24.23 5.94 -31.60
N GLY A 450 -24.22 6.63 -32.73
CA GLY A 450 -25.25 6.43 -33.74
C GLY A 450 -24.89 6.86 -35.14
N THR A 451 -25.83 6.68 -36.06
CA THR A 451 -25.65 7.14 -37.45
C THR A 451 -25.77 8.65 -37.54
N ASN A 452 -26.80 9.22 -36.92
CA ASN A 452 -27.00 10.66 -36.78
C ASN A 452 -27.16 10.97 -35.30
N VAL A 453 -26.31 11.85 -34.78
CA VAL A 453 -26.39 12.34 -33.40
C VAL A 453 -26.52 13.85 -33.46
N SER A 454 -27.65 14.39 -33.00
CA SER A 454 -27.99 15.81 -33.10
C SER A 454 -29.02 16.20 -32.04
N LEU A 455 -28.87 17.30 -31.31
CA LEU A 455 -29.92 17.71 -30.38
C LEU A 455 -31.05 18.53 -31.03
N GLY A 456 -32.27 18.39 -30.50
CA GLY A 456 -33.39 19.27 -30.84
C GLY A 456 -33.15 20.69 -30.29
N ALA A 457 -33.38 21.71 -31.11
CA ALA A 457 -32.98 23.10 -30.87
C ALA A 457 -33.66 23.86 -29.69
N THR A 458 -34.35 23.19 -28.76
CA THR A 458 -35.15 23.86 -27.71
C THR A 458 -34.62 23.75 -26.29
N ASP A 459 -33.75 22.80 -25.96
CA ASP A 459 -33.34 22.57 -24.57
C ASP A 459 -31.84 22.27 -24.48
N ALA A 460 -31.02 23.33 -24.56
CA ALA A 460 -29.60 23.24 -24.24
C ALA A 460 -29.46 22.61 -22.85
N ALA A 461 -28.86 21.42 -22.79
CA ALA A 461 -28.64 20.69 -21.56
C ALA A 461 -27.75 21.51 -20.61
N ASN A 462 -28.43 22.18 -19.68
CA ASN A 462 -27.84 22.63 -18.43
C ASN A 462 -27.56 21.38 -17.60
N LEU A 463 -26.34 20.88 -17.65
CA LEU A 463 -25.81 20.08 -16.55
C LEU A 463 -25.17 21.03 -15.54
N ALA A 464 -25.53 20.83 -14.26
CA ALA A 464 -24.89 21.43 -13.12
C ALA A 464 -24.68 20.29 -12.12
N LEU A 465 -23.44 19.91 -11.81
CA LEU A 465 -23.16 19.12 -10.61
C LEU A 465 -21.86 19.58 -9.96
N GLY A 466 -22.03 20.28 -8.85
CA GLY A 466 -21.00 20.44 -7.85
C GLY A 466 -21.66 20.74 -6.51
N THR A 467 -21.18 20.09 -5.47
CA THR A 467 -20.98 20.81 -4.22
C THR A 467 -20.08 22.00 -4.54
N GLY A 468 -20.65 23.20 -4.74
CA GLY A 468 -19.88 24.44 -4.90
C GLY A 468 -19.44 24.79 -6.34
N ASP A 469 -18.60 24.00 -7.01
CA ASP A 469 -17.67 24.57 -8.02
C ASP A 469 -17.45 23.85 -9.37
N ALA A 470 -17.78 22.57 -9.61
CA ALA A 470 -17.57 21.92 -10.92
C ALA A 470 -18.84 21.93 -11.79
N MET A 471 -18.75 22.29 -13.08
CA MET A 471 -19.91 22.27 -13.99
C MET A 471 -19.49 21.92 -15.42
N ALA A 472 -20.33 21.19 -16.14
CA ALA A 472 -20.23 21.01 -17.59
C ALA A 472 -21.59 21.25 -18.23
N THR A 473 -21.66 21.85 -19.42
CA THR A 473 -22.88 22.12 -20.18
C THR A 473 -22.68 21.70 -21.63
N GLY A 474 -23.76 21.37 -22.33
CA GLY A 474 -23.71 20.81 -23.69
C GLY A 474 -24.64 19.60 -23.80
N ASP A 475 -24.67 18.98 -24.97
CA ASP A 475 -25.67 17.96 -25.29
C ASP A 475 -25.42 16.63 -24.57
N HIS A 476 -24.14 16.29 -24.44
CA HIS A 476 -23.65 15.14 -23.70
C HIS A 476 -22.56 15.58 -22.73
N VAL A 477 -22.73 15.27 -21.46
CA VAL A 477 -21.97 15.94 -20.40
C VAL A 477 -21.60 15.01 -19.25
N LEU A 478 -20.37 15.16 -18.77
CA LEU A 478 -19.80 14.40 -17.66
C LEU A 478 -19.14 15.36 -16.69
N ALA A 479 -19.58 15.32 -15.43
CA ALA A 479 -18.96 16.06 -14.33
C ALA A 479 -18.49 15.09 -13.23
N ASN A 480 -17.23 15.23 -12.82
CA ASN A 480 -16.65 14.53 -11.69
C ASN A 480 -16.12 15.54 -10.67
N ASP A 481 -16.47 15.33 -9.41
CA ASP A 481 -16.06 16.19 -8.31
C ASP A 481 -15.65 15.35 -7.10
N GLN A 482 -14.37 15.41 -6.71
CA GLN A 482 -13.87 14.65 -5.56
C GLN A 482 -13.18 15.56 -4.57
N GLU A 483 -13.55 15.41 -3.30
CA GLU A 483 -12.96 16.14 -2.18
C GLU A 483 -12.46 15.18 -1.10
N ALA A 484 -11.18 15.31 -0.75
CA ALA A 484 -10.55 14.54 0.31
C ALA A 484 -10.19 15.48 1.47
N TYR A 485 -10.77 15.27 2.65
CA TYR A 485 -10.60 16.11 3.84
C TYR A 485 -9.76 15.46 4.93
N ALA A 486 -9.90 14.16 5.15
CA ALA A 486 -9.22 13.44 6.23
C ALA A 486 -8.02 12.62 5.73
N ALA A 487 -7.05 12.43 6.62
CA ALA A 487 -5.74 11.89 6.30
C ALA A 487 -5.78 10.50 5.64
N VAL A 488 -4.89 10.30 4.67
CA VAL A 488 -4.61 9.02 4.02
C VAL A 488 -3.25 8.54 4.47
N GLN A 489 -3.18 7.32 5.00
CA GLN A 489 -1.95 6.68 5.44
C GLN A 489 -1.80 5.29 4.83
N SER A 490 -0.67 5.03 4.18
CA SER A 490 -0.33 3.73 3.62
C SER A 490 1.08 3.33 4.07
N ASN A 491 1.20 2.21 4.79
CA ASN A 491 2.46 1.71 5.32
C ASN A 491 2.70 0.27 4.88
N ALA A 492 3.85 -0.01 4.27
CA ALA A 492 4.29 -1.37 3.94
C ALA A 492 5.70 -1.65 4.48
N THR A 493 5.81 -2.65 5.34
CA THR A 493 7.08 -3.09 5.94
C THR A 493 7.35 -4.53 5.60
N THR A 494 8.54 -4.85 5.11
CA THR A 494 8.96 -6.23 4.84
C THR A 494 10.28 -6.53 5.53
N ARG A 495 10.35 -7.62 6.29
CA ARG A 495 11.59 -8.15 6.84
C ARG A 495 11.91 -9.47 6.16
N ILE A 496 13.10 -9.58 5.59
CA ILE A 496 13.62 -10.79 4.97
C ILE A 496 14.90 -11.16 5.70
N PHE A 497 14.93 -12.34 6.33
CA PHE A 497 16.06 -12.76 7.12
C PHE A 497 16.25 -14.27 7.04
N ASN A 498 17.46 -14.74 7.30
CA ASN A 498 17.67 -16.16 7.57
C ASN A 498 17.37 -16.47 9.03
N ASP A 499 16.78 -17.64 9.26
CA ASP A 499 16.37 -18.11 10.59
C ASP A 499 17.57 -18.27 11.53
N ASP A 500 18.73 -18.66 10.98
CA ASP A 500 19.98 -18.91 11.72
C ASP A 500 20.72 -17.63 12.19
N GLY A 501 20.17 -16.44 11.97
CA GLY A 501 20.89 -15.16 12.08
C GLY A 501 21.39 -14.79 13.48
N ILE A 502 21.05 -15.59 14.50
CA ILE A 502 21.42 -15.43 15.91
C ILE A 502 22.21 -16.63 16.47
N LEU A 503 22.50 -17.66 15.68
CA LEU A 503 23.20 -18.86 16.18
C LEU A 503 24.72 -18.64 16.30
N GLU A 504 25.29 -18.93 17.48
CA GLU A 504 26.74 -18.87 17.76
C GLU A 504 27.56 -19.82 16.87
N ASN A 505 26.98 -20.96 16.47
CA ASN A 505 27.64 -21.98 15.65
C ASN A 505 26.71 -22.48 14.55
N ASP A 506 26.52 -21.64 13.53
CA ASP A 506 25.92 -22.07 12.27
C ASP A 506 26.95 -22.88 11.43
N THR A 507 26.47 -23.90 10.71
CA THR A 507 27.24 -24.62 9.67
C THR A 507 27.67 -23.73 8.51
N GLY A 508 27.07 -22.55 8.37
CA GLY A 508 27.34 -21.60 7.29
C GLY A 508 26.87 -22.12 5.93
N ILE A 509 27.30 -21.48 4.85
CA ILE A 509 26.88 -21.82 3.49
C ILE A 509 28.00 -22.61 2.80
N ALA A 510 27.84 -23.93 2.62
CA ALA A 510 28.89 -24.81 2.08
C ALA A 510 28.50 -25.52 0.78
N ASN A 511 29.14 -25.19 -0.35
CA ASN A 511 28.79 -25.69 -1.69
C ASN A 511 27.31 -25.49 -2.04
N SER A 512 26.75 -24.34 -1.64
CA SER A 512 25.32 -24.07 -1.68
C SER A 512 25.02 -22.73 -2.36
N SER A 513 23.75 -22.50 -2.68
CA SER A 513 23.27 -21.22 -3.22
C SER A 513 22.14 -20.63 -2.39
N VAL A 514 22.25 -19.36 -2.00
CA VAL A 514 21.18 -18.59 -1.32
C VAL A 514 20.79 -17.40 -2.19
N THR A 515 19.50 -17.27 -2.51
CA THR A 515 19.00 -16.18 -3.36
C THR A 515 17.84 -15.46 -2.70
N ILE A 516 18.00 -14.15 -2.48
CA ILE A 516 16.94 -13.22 -2.07
C ILE A 516 16.72 -12.26 -3.24
N ALA A 517 15.71 -12.53 -4.08
CA ALA A 517 15.56 -11.78 -5.31
C ALA A 517 14.14 -11.42 -5.71
N ASN A 518 13.98 -10.31 -6.44
CA ASN A 518 12.70 -9.87 -6.99
C ASN A 518 11.58 -9.68 -5.93
N ASN A 519 11.93 -9.52 -4.65
CA ASN A 519 10.94 -9.22 -3.62
C ASN A 519 10.53 -7.74 -3.71
N ARG A 520 9.24 -7.46 -3.55
CA ARG A 520 8.67 -6.12 -3.73
C ARG A 520 7.87 -5.69 -2.51
N THR A 521 8.26 -4.56 -1.93
CA THR A 521 7.51 -3.84 -0.91
C THR A 521 6.98 -2.55 -1.51
N SER A 522 5.66 -2.36 -1.53
CA SER A 522 5.01 -1.23 -2.18
C SER A 522 3.96 -0.62 -1.27
N ALA A 523 4.05 0.68 -1.02
CA ALA A 523 2.97 1.44 -0.39
C ALA A 523 2.49 2.52 -1.36
N GLU A 524 1.18 2.63 -1.54
CA GLU A 524 0.54 3.65 -2.37
C GLU A 524 -0.56 4.36 -1.58
N GLY A 525 -0.53 5.69 -1.58
CA GLY A 525 -1.54 6.53 -0.96
C GLY A 525 -2.06 7.57 -1.94
N SER A 526 -3.38 7.72 -2.04
CA SER A 526 -3.97 8.79 -2.84
C SER A 526 -5.13 9.51 -2.15
N GLY A 527 -5.15 10.83 -2.24
CA GLY A 527 -6.33 11.62 -1.88
C GLY A 527 -7.48 11.32 -2.85
N ASN A 528 -7.33 11.76 -4.10
CA ASN A 528 -8.34 11.57 -5.15
C ASN A 528 -7.76 10.96 -6.43
N ARG A 529 -8.46 9.95 -6.98
CA ARG A 529 -8.18 9.32 -8.27
C ARG A 529 -9.44 9.33 -9.13
N ALA A 530 -9.30 9.81 -10.37
CA ALA A 530 -10.38 9.87 -11.34
C ALA A 530 -9.93 9.43 -12.73
N VAL A 531 -10.74 8.60 -13.37
CA VAL A 531 -10.66 8.32 -14.81
C VAL A 531 -12.01 8.67 -15.42
N ASN A 532 -12.01 9.69 -16.29
CA ASN A 532 -13.21 10.15 -16.98
C ASN A 532 -13.04 9.93 -18.48
N THR A 533 -13.95 9.16 -19.07
CA THR A 533 -13.95 8.88 -20.51
C THR A 533 -15.29 9.25 -21.12
N MET A 534 -15.26 10.03 -22.19
CA MET A 534 -16.42 10.36 -23.00
C MET A 534 -16.14 10.04 -24.47
N ALA A 535 -17.08 9.38 -25.14
CA ALA A 535 -16.99 9.06 -26.55
C ALA A 535 -18.33 9.37 -27.24
N ILE A 536 -18.32 10.25 -28.24
CA ILE A 536 -19.50 10.67 -29.01
C ILE A 536 -19.24 10.40 -30.50
N GLU A 537 -20.10 9.60 -31.12
CA GLU A 537 -19.95 9.16 -32.50
C GLU A 537 -21.24 9.36 -33.31
N GLY A 538 -21.13 10.12 -34.40
CA GLY A 538 -22.12 10.22 -35.46
C GLY A 538 -21.56 9.69 -36.78
N SER A 539 -21.80 8.42 -37.11
CA SER A 539 -21.16 7.74 -38.25
C SER A 539 -21.58 8.27 -39.62
N ALA A 540 -22.67 9.03 -39.71
CA ALA A 540 -23.03 9.84 -40.86
C ALA A 540 -22.87 11.33 -40.52
N VAL A 541 -23.65 11.85 -39.58
CA VAL A 541 -23.60 13.26 -39.16
C VAL A 541 -23.50 13.35 -37.64
N LEU A 542 -22.61 14.21 -37.16
CA LEU A 542 -22.53 14.62 -35.77
C LEU A 542 -22.81 16.13 -35.66
N ASP A 543 -23.88 16.47 -34.95
CA ASP A 543 -24.36 17.81 -34.64
C ASP A 543 -24.68 17.91 -33.14
N ALA A 544 -23.76 17.39 -32.33
CA ALA A 544 -23.89 17.38 -30.88
C ALA A 544 -22.61 17.85 -30.20
N SER A 545 -22.77 18.57 -29.10
CA SER A 545 -21.72 19.12 -28.27
C SER A 545 -21.41 18.22 -27.07
N ALA A 546 -20.15 18.27 -26.59
CA ALA A 546 -19.65 17.40 -25.55
C ALA A 546 -18.83 18.16 -24.51
N GLY A 547 -19.21 18.07 -23.24
CA GLY A 547 -18.55 18.76 -22.12
C GLY A 547 -18.07 17.80 -21.03
N LEU A 548 -16.79 17.85 -20.68
CA LEU A 548 -16.20 17.08 -19.59
C LEU A 548 -15.57 18.02 -18.57
N ALA A 549 -16.09 18.03 -17.34
CA ALA A 549 -15.50 18.75 -16.21
C ALA A 549 -15.01 17.77 -15.13
N ASN A 550 -13.77 17.95 -14.69
CA ASN A 550 -13.19 17.20 -13.59
C ASN A 550 -12.58 18.15 -12.57
N ARG A 551 -13.06 18.08 -11.33
CA ARG A 551 -12.52 18.80 -10.18
C ARG A 551 -12.04 17.80 -9.13
N GLN A 552 -10.82 17.98 -8.64
CA GLN A 552 -10.32 17.23 -7.48
C GLN A 552 -9.66 18.18 -6.50
N GLN A 553 -10.13 18.17 -5.25
CA GLN A 553 -9.53 18.95 -4.17
C GLN A 553 -9.03 18.02 -3.06
N ASN A 554 -7.76 18.16 -2.71
CA ASN A 554 -7.14 17.43 -1.61
C ASN A 554 -6.78 18.39 -0.48
N PHE A 555 -7.54 18.31 0.62
CA PHE A 555 -7.24 18.92 1.92
C PHE A 555 -6.66 17.89 2.91
N ALA A 556 -6.75 16.60 2.60
CA ALA A 556 -6.18 15.52 3.36
C ALA A 556 -4.65 15.47 3.26
N SER A 557 -3.97 15.19 4.37
CA SER A 557 -2.57 14.79 4.28
C SER A 557 -2.48 13.38 3.71
N VAL A 558 -1.54 13.15 2.79
CA VAL A 558 -1.26 11.84 2.20
C VAL A 558 0.13 11.42 2.65
N ASN A 559 0.23 10.42 3.51
CA ASN A 559 1.49 9.94 4.08
C ASN A 559 1.72 8.47 3.73
N VAL A 560 2.79 8.21 2.99
CA VAL A 560 3.08 6.88 2.46
C VAL A 560 4.48 6.46 2.87
N ASN A 561 4.59 5.30 3.51
CA ASN A 561 5.86 4.74 3.97
C ASN A 561 6.05 3.33 3.42
N ALA A 562 7.20 3.05 2.84
CA ALA A 562 7.61 1.70 2.48
C ALA A 562 9.03 1.42 2.99
N THR A 563 9.23 0.30 3.67
CA THR A 563 10.55 -0.10 4.19
C THR A 563 10.76 -1.60 4.00
N THR A 564 11.92 -1.97 3.45
CA THR A 564 12.38 -3.37 3.43
C THR A 564 13.67 -3.50 4.22
N SER A 565 13.75 -4.51 5.07
CA SER A 565 15.00 -4.95 5.70
C SER A 565 15.30 -6.37 5.23
N ALA A 566 16.10 -6.50 4.18
CA ALA A 566 16.58 -7.78 3.68
C ALA A 566 18.03 -8.01 4.13
N SER A 567 18.22 -9.03 4.96
CA SER A 567 19.50 -9.37 5.55
C SER A 567 19.81 -10.86 5.39
N LEU A 568 21.04 -11.18 5.00
CA LEU A 568 21.61 -12.51 5.18
C LEU A 568 22.75 -12.41 6.18
N ASN A 569 22.56 -12.94 7.39
CA ASN A 569 23.51 -12.87 8.49
C ASN A 569 24.03 -14.27 8.79
N MET A 570 25.33 -14.49 8.56
CA MET A 570 26.02 -15.75 8.78
C MET A 570 27.21 -15.53 9.70
N THR A 571 27.36 -16.37 10.73
CA THR A 571 28.46 -16.33 11.70
C THR A 571 29.51 -17.40 11.37
N GLY A 572 29.08 -18.59 10.96
CA GLY A 572 29.95 -19.76 10.78
C GLY A 572 30.48 -20.29 12.14
N ALA A 573 30.80 -21.58 12.21
CA ALA A 573 31.22 -22.19 13.47
C ALA A 573 32.61 -21.71 13.93
N ALA A 574 32.68 -21.01 15.07
CA ALA A 574 33.93 -20.65 15.73
C ALA A 574 34.72 -21.90 16.14
N ALA A 575 34.02 -22.95 16.58
CA ALA A 575 34.59 -24.26 16.86
C ALA A 575 34.77 -25.07 15.55
N GLY A 576 36.03 -25.27 15.13
CA GLY A 576 36.35 -26.20 14.04
C GLY A 576 36.84 -25.58 12.73
N GLY A 577 36.90 -24.25 12.62
CA GLY A 577 37.56 -23.62 11.47
C GLY A 577 36.66 -23.35 10.26
N VAL A 578 35.34 -23.42 10.41
CA VAL A 578 34.38 -23.38 9.29
C VAL A 578 34.17 -21.93 8.83
N PRO A 579 34.43 -21.59 7.56
CA PRO A 579 34.08 -20.28 7.01
C PRO A 579 32.56 -20.04 7.06
N ALA A 580 32.12 -18.79 7.19
CA ALA A 580 30.70 -18.46 7.03
C ALA A 580 30.17 -18.84 5.63
N ALA A 581 31.06 -18.84 4.62
CA ALA A 581 30.78 -19.44 3.32
C ALA A 581 32.00 -20.13 2.68
N ASN A 582 31.80 -21.32 2.11
CA ASN A 582 32.84 -22.08 1.40
C ASN A 582 32.32 -22.69 0.09
N GLY A 583 32.88 -22.29 -1.05
CA GLY A 583 32.49 -22.81 -2.36
C GLY A 583 31.06 -22.45 -2.78
N SER A 584 30.52 -21.34 -2.26
CA SER A 584 29.09 -21.03 -2.28
C SER A 584 28.77 -19.73 -2.99
N THR A 585 27.48 -19.54 -3.31
CA THR A 585 26.97 -18.29 -3.85
C THR A 585 25.85 -17.71 -2.99
N ALA A 586 25.86 -16.40 -2.74
CA ALA A 586 24.68 -15.73 -2.18
C ALA A 586 24.39 -14.39 -2.86
N THR A 587 23.12 -14.14 -3.14
CA THR A 587 22.70 -12.93 -3.87
C THR A 587 21.51 -12.27 -3.21
N ILE A 588 21.60 -10.97 -2.96
CA ILE A 588 20.46 -10.09 -2.71
C ILE A 588 20.30 -9.21 -3.94
N SER A 589 19.34 -9.51 -4.81
CA SER A 589 19.25 -8.83 -6.11
C SER A 589 17.86 -8.46 -6.58
N ASP A 590 17.77 -7.34 -7.30
CA ASP A 590 16.54 -6.89 -7.98
C ASP A 590 15.33 -6.76 -7.03
N ASN A 591 15.57 -6.60 -5.74
CA ASN A 591 14.52 -6.33 -4.76
C ASN A 591 14.14 -4.84 -4.81
N SER A 592 12.87 -4.52 -4.56
CA SER A 592 12.35 -3.16 -4.67
C SER A 592 11.56 -2.73 -3.44
N THR A 593 11.82 -1.51 -2.98
CA THR A 593 11.01 -0.79 -1.98
C THR A 593 10.48 0.48 -2.62
N THR A 594 9.17 0.66 -2.69
CA THR A 594 8.54 1.80 -3.34
C THR A 594 7.45 2.42 -2.47
N ALA A 595 7.57 3.72 -2.18
CA ALA A 595 6.52 4.53 -1.59
C ALA A 595 6.00 5.53 -2.64
N LEU A 596 4.70 5.52 -2.93
CA LEU A 596 4.06 6.43 -3.88
C LEU A 596 2.91 7.21 -3.21
N ALA A 597 3.07 8.52 -3.05
CA ALA A 597 2.06 9.41 -2.50
C ALA A 597 1.51 10.35 -3.58
N ARG A 598 0.19 10.46 -3.69
CA ARG A 598 -0.48 11.30 -4.69
C ARG A 598 -1.59 12.12 -4.04
N GLY A 599 -1.55 13.44 -4.14
CA GLY A 599 -2.68 14.28 -3.72
C GLY A 599 -3.89 14.03 -4.61
N ASN A 600 -3.80 14.48 -5.86
CA ASN A 600 -4.83 14.26 -6.88
C ASN A 600 -4.24 13.62 -8.15
N THR A 601 -4.98 12.70 -8.76
CA THR A 601 -4.65 12.11 -10.07
C THR A 601 -5.88 12.00 -10.95
N ALA A 602 -5.81 12.54 -12.15
CA ALA A 602 -6.90 12.55 -13.12
C ALA A 602 -6.42 12.16 -14.52
N SER A 603 -7.20 11.31 -15.17
CA SER A 603 -7.12 11.05 -16.61
C SER A 603 -8.46 11.38 -17.25
N ASN A 604 -8.49 12.37 -18.13
CA ASN A 604 -9.68 12.81 -18.84
C ASN A 604 -9.49 12.58 -20.33
N ALA A 605 -10.43 11.87 -20.95
CA ALA A 605 -10.42 11.58 -22.38
C ALA A 605 -11.79 11.90 -22.98
N LEU A 606 -11.80 12.74 -24.02
CA LEU A 606 -12.96 13.02 -24.86
C LEU A 606 -12.64 12.65 -26.30
N ASP A 607 -13.39 11.70 -26.84
CA ASP A 607 -13.33 11.24 -28.23
C ASP A 607 -14.59 11.68 -28.97
N VAL A 608 -14.43 12.48 -30.02
CA VAL A 608 -15.53 13.01 -30.84
C VAL A 608 -15.30 12.59 -32.29
N THR A 609 -16.21 11.79 -32.83
CA THR A 609 -16.04 11.17 -34.16
C THR A 609 -17.25 11.44 -35.05
N ALA A 610 -16.99 11.99 -36.23
CA ALA A 610 -17.99 12.17 -37.28
C ALA A 610 -17.59 11.34 -38.52
N GLY A 611 -18.52 10.57 -39.08
CA GLY A 611 -18.22 9.78 -40.28
C GLY A 611 -18.22 10.61 -41.56
N SER A 612 -19.36 11.20 -41.97
CA SER A 612 -19.37 12.07 -43.16
C SER A 612 -18.78 13.45 -42.85
N GLY A 613 -19.10 14.02 -41.70
CA GLY A 613 -18.64 15.34 -41.27
C GLY A 613 -19.50 15.84 -40.12
N TYR A 614 -19.09 16.93 -39.51
CA TYR A 614 -19.93 17.63 -38.54
C TYR A 614 -20.93 18.50 -39.30
N ALA A 615 -22.12 18.71 -38.74
CA ALA A 615 -23.16 19.47 -39.43
C ALA A 615 -22.72 20.90 -39.79
N ASP A 616 -23.36 21.48 -40.83
CA ASP A 616 -23.13 22.87 -41.26
C ASP A 616 -23.68 23.92 -40.27
N GLY A 617 -24.43 23.47 -39.26
CA GLY A 617 -24.89 24.28 -38.14
C GLY A 617 -23.82 24.34 -37.04
N VAL A 618 -23.77 25.45 -36.30
CA VAL A 618 -22.95 25.52 -35.08
C VAL A 618 -23.68 24.64 -34.05
N ALA A 619 -23.15 23.45 -33.76
CA ALA A 619 -23.61 22.73 -32.58
C ALA A 619 -23.48 23.69 -31.39
N GLY A 620 -24.39 23.62 -30.42
CA GLY A 620 -24.32 24.49 -29.25
C GLY A 620 -22.91 24.44 -28.62
N SER A 621 -22.39 25.54 -28.09
CA SER A 621 -21.10 25.42 -27.41
C SER A 621 -21.26 24.59 -26.14
N ALA A 622 -20.47 23.53 -26.00
CA ALA A 622 -20.25 22.93 -24.71
C ALA A 622 -19.45 23.90 -23.82
N GLY A 623 -19.75 23.85 -22.53
CA GLY A 623 -19.10 24.62 -21.49
C GLY A 623 -18.53 23.68 -20.45
N SER A 624 -17.42 24.05 -19.86
CA SER A 624 -16.98 23.45 -18.61
C SER A 624 -16.42 24.57 -17.73
N SER A 625 -16.87 24.63 -16.48
CA SER A 625 -16.42 25.64 -15.53
C SER A 625 -16.04 25.03 -14.21
N LEU A 626 -15.02 25.61 -13.59
CA LEU A 626 -14.65 25.35 -12.21
C LEU A 626 -14.75 26.67 -11.43
N GLY A 627 -15.07 26.58 -10.14
CA GLY A 627 -15.08 27.70 -9.21
C GLY A 627 -13.86 28.62 -9.37
N GLY A 628 -14.06 29.93 -9.17
CA GLY A 628 -12.98 30.91 -9.24
C GLY A 628 -12.60 31.39 -10.65
N SER A 629 -13.58 31.57 -11.55
CA SER A 629 -13.45 32.17 -12.90
C SER A 629 -12.82 31.28 -14.00
N GLN A 630 -12.64 29.98 -13.76
CA GLN A 630 -12.05 29.07 -14.75
C GLN A 630 -13.14 28.50 -15.65
N THR A 631 -13.08 28.82 -16.95
CA THR A 631 -14.09 28.40 -17.93
C THR A 631 -13.44 27.97 -19.23
N VAL A 632 -14.01 26.95 -19.86
CA VAL A 632 -13.68 26.46 -21.20
C VAL A 632 -14.98 26.39 -21.99
N THR A 633 -14.96 26.87 -23.22
CA THR A 633 -16.15 26.96 -24.07
C THR A 633 -15.76 26.60 -25.51
N ALA A 634 -16.29 25.49 -26.01
CA ALA A 634 -16.09 24.95 -27.34
C ALA A 634 -17.16 23.87 -27.60
N GLU A 635 -17.40 23.45 -28.84
CA GLU A 635 -18.32 22.33 -29.14
C GLU A 635 -17.85 21.02 -28.49
N ALA A 636 -16.54 20.81 -28.37
CA ALA A 636 -15.94 19.77 -27.55
C ALA A 636 -15.02 20.38 -26.48
N ALA A 637 -15.43 20.35 -25.21
CA ALA A 637 -14.75 20.99 -24.10
C ALA A 637 -14.31 19.97 -23.04
N VAL A 638 -13.04 20.04 -22.64
CA VAL A 638 -12.50 19.32 -21.48
C VAL A 638 -11.91 20.33 -20.51
N LEU A 639 -12.34 20.33 -19.26
CA LEU A 639 -11.75 21.12 -18.18
C LEU A 639 -11.35 20.23 -17.02
N ASN A 640 -10.08 20.29 -16.64
CA ASN A 640 -9.55 19.61 -15.47
C ASN A 640 -8.94 20.62 -14.50
N GLY A 641 -9.40 20.61 -13.26
CA GLY A 641 -8.81 21.41 -12.19
C GLY A 641 -8.51 20.55 -10.98
N GLN A 642 -7.24 20.53 -10.56
CA GLN A 642 -6.85 19.86 -9.33
C GLN A 642 -6.16 20.84 -8.40
N THR A 643 -6.56 20.82 -7.13
CA THR A 643 -5.95 21.62 -6.07
C THR A 643 -5.50 20.70 -4.94
N ASN A 644 -4.22 20.76 -4.59
CA ASN A 644 -3.67 20.12 -3.39
C ASN A 644 -3.33 21.20 -2.35
N ASN A 645 -4.06 21.22 -1.24
CA ASN A 645 -3.91 22.19 -0.16
C ASN A 645 -3.12 21.65 1.04
N SER A 646 -2.83 20.36 1.08
CA SER A 646 -2.23 19.68 2.23
C SER A 646 -0.97 18.89 1.86
N VAL A 647 -0.32 18.31 2.86
CA VAL A 647 0.96 17.63 2.70
C VAL A 647 0.78 16.34 1.91
N VAL A 648 1.63 16.11 0.92
CA VAL A 648 1.79 14.84 0.22
C VAL A 648 3.22 14.35 0.45
N SER A 649 3.37 13.25 1.18
CA SER A 649 4.65 12.74 1.65
C SER A 649 4.81 11.26 1.29
N ALA A 650 5.86 10.94 0.54
CA ALA A 650 6.33 9.58 0.32
C ALA A 650 7.69 9.38 0.99
N SER A 651 7.87 8.30 1.73
CA SER A 651 9.09 8.04 2.49
C SER A 651 9.51 6.58 2.43
N SER A 652 10.80 6.36 2.35
CA SER A 652 11.44 5.09 2.67
C SER A 652 12.62 5.36 3.59
N SER A 653 12.44 5.04 4.88
CA SER A 653 13.47 5.25 5.90
C SER A 653 13.98 3.90 6.41
N GLY A 654 15.30 3.75 6.50
CA GLY A 654 15.93 2.56 7.07
C GLY A 654 15.84 1.31 6.19
N ALA A 655 15.60 1.45 4.88
CA ALA A 655 15.59 0.29 3.99
C ALA A 655 17.01 -0.31 3.88
N THR A 656 17.15 -1.61 4.07
CA THR A 656 18.44 -2.30 4.04
C THR A 656 18.41 -3.52 3.13
N TYR A 657 19.48 -3.70 2.37
CA TYR A 657 19.78 -4.90 1.61
C TYR A 657 21.23 -5.26 1.89
N GLN A 658 21.43 -6.14 2.86
CA GLN A 658 22.76 -6.37 3.43
C GLN A 658 23.08 -7.84 3.62
N MET A 659 24.36 -8.15 3.54
CA MET A 659 24.88 -9.45 4.01
C MET A 659 25.91 -9.20 5.10
N ALA A 660 25.80 -9.88 6.23
CA ALA A 660 26.80 -9.89 7.29
C ALA A 660 27.42 -11.29 7.37
N LEU A 661 28.74 -11.36 7.24
CA LEU A 661 29.52 -12.59 7.14
C LEU A 661 30.54 -12.57 8.27
N ASN A 662 30.07 -12.82 9.49
CA ASN A 662 30.74 -12.57 10.75
C ASN A 662 31.52 -13.79 11.25
N SER A 663 32.60 -14.21 10.57
CA SER A 663 33.44 -15.27 11.11
C SER A 663 34.43 -14.76 12.17
N GLY A 664 34.82 -15.64 13.09
CA GLY A 664 35.86 -15.37 14.09
C GLY A 664 37.23 -15.06 13.48
N ALA A 665 38.07 -14.35 14.24
CA ALA A 665 39.35 -13.78 13.80
C ALA A 665 40.40 -14.79 13.29
N SER A 666 40.22 -16.09 13.58
CA SER A 666 41.13 -17.17 13.21
C SER A 666 40.80 -17.86 11.88
N ASN A 667 39.65 -17.57 11.25
CA ASN A 667 39.19 -18.23 10.02
C ASN A 667 38.80 -17.22 8.92
N PRO A 668 38.94 -17.58 7.62
CA PRO A 668 38.37 -16.76 6.57
C PRO A 668 36.84 -16.75 6.67
N GLY A 669 36.22 -15.58 6.62
CA GLY A 669 34.76 -15.43 6.57
C GLY A 669 34.18 -15.93 5.25
N LEU A 670 34.96 -15.83 4.16
CA LEU A 670 34.63 -16.41 2.88
C LEU A 670 35.81 -17.16 2.27
N LEU A 671 35.53 -18.34 1.74
CA LEU A 671 36.47 -19.18 0.99
C LEU A 671 35.86 -19.58 -0.36
N ASN A 672 36.55 -19.31 -1.47
CA ASN A 672 36.15 -19.74 -2.83
C ASN A 672 34.68 -19.44 -3.19
N SER A 673 34.12 -18.32 -2.73
CA SER A 673 32.69 -18.03 -2.80
C SER A 673 32.38 -16.75 -3.60
N ALA A 674 31.14 -16.59 -4.06
CA ALA A 674 30.69 -15.41 -4.80
C ALA A 674 29.43 -14.79 -4.19
N PHE A 675 29.55 -13.57 -3.69
CA PHE A 675 28.46 -12.87 -3.01
C PHE A 675 28.15 -11.56 -3.74
N ALA A 676 26.87 -11.25 -3.93
CA ALA A 676 26.44 -10.04 -4.61
C ALA A 676 25.23 -9.36 -3.95
N VAL A 677 25.30 -8.03 -3.83
CA VAL A 677 24.14 -7.16 -3.56
C VAL A 677 23.95 -6.27 -4.78
N SER A 678 23.02 -6.60 -5.67
CA SER A 678 22.95 -5.97 -6.99
C SER A 678 21.57 -5.66 -7.50
N GLY A 679 21.39 -4.53 -8.18
CA GLY A 679 20.11 -4.18 -8.82
C GLY A 679 18.97 -3.83 -7.84
N ASN A 680 19.23 -3.77 -6.53
CA ASN A 680 18.19 -3.44 -5.55
C ASN A 680 17.81 -1.95 -5.65
N MET A 681 16.54 -1.65 -5.42
CA MET A 681 15.96 -0.34 -5.64
C MET A 681 15.20 0.16 -4.41
N VAL A 682 15.39 1.44 -4.07
CA VAL A 682 14.61 2.17 -3.07
C VAL A 682 14.09 3.45 -3.71
N VAL A 683 12.77 3.60 -3.78
CA VAL A 683 12.09 4.71 -4.47
C VAL A 683 11.06 5.34 -3.55
N ALA A 684 11.09 6.66 -3.43
CA ALA A 684 10.01 7.45 -2.88
C ALA A 684 9.54 8.48 -3.92
N GLU A 685 8.25 8.48 -4.23
CA GLU A 685 7.64 9.36 -5.23
C GLU A 685 6.43 10.07 -4.64
N ALA A 686 6.45 11.40 -4.68
CA ALA A 686 5.35 12.24 -4.19
C ALA A 686 4.89 13.20 -5.29
N TYR A 687 3.60 13.18 -5.59
CA TYR A 687 2.96 14.04 -6.58
C TYR A 687 1.83 14.83 -5.92
N GLY A 688 1.88 16.15 -5.93
CA GLY A 688 0.76 16.99 -5.48
C GLY A 688 -0.45 16.77 -6.37
N ASN A 689 -0.32 17.12 -7.66
CA ASN A 689 -1.34 16.87 -8.68
C ASN A 689 -0.73 16.22 -9.93
N THR A 690 -1.43 15.24 -10.50
CA THR A 690 -1.12 14.65 -11.82
C THR A 690 -2.35 14.67 -12.73
N ALA A 691 -2.21 15.26 -13.92
CA ALA A 691 -3.29 15.37 -14.91
C ALA A 691 -2.87 14.87 -16.29
N THR A 692 -3.69 14.03 -16.91
CA THR A 692 -3.62 13.78 -18.36
C THR A 692 -4.96 14.12 -18.98
N ASN A 693 -4.97 15.05 -19.94
CA ASN A 693 -6.18 15.45 -20.66
C ASN A 693 -5.98 15.21 -22.15
N ARG A 694 -6.87 14.42 -22.75
CA ARG A 694 -6.84 14.10 -24.18
C ARG A 694 -8.17 14.44 -24.81
N LEU A 695 -8.13 15.20 -25.88
CA LEU A 695 -9.25 15.45 -26.77
C LEU A 695 -8.88 14.95 -28.16
N THR A 696 -9.72 14.10 -28.75
CA THR A 696 -9.51 13.61 -30.11
C THR A 696 -10.76 13.86 -30.93
N MET A 697 -10.54 14.42 -32.12
CA MET A 697 -11.57 14.73 -33.09
C MET A 697 -11.25 14.02 -34.39
N THR A 698 -12.22 13.34 -34.99
CA THR A 698 -12.02 12.63 -36.26
C THR A 698 -13.15 12.93 -37.23
N SER A 699 -12.83 13.23 -38.50
CA SER A 699 -13.83 13.39 -39.57
C SER A 699 -13.29 13.10 -40.97
N LEU A 700 -14.09 12.49 -41.87
CA LEU A 700 -13.63 12.22 -43.24
C LEU A 700 -13.75 13.38 -44.23
N ASN A 701 -14.79 14.24 -44.20
CA ASN A 701 -15.10 15.10 -45.36
C ASN A 701 -15.31 16.62 -45.15
N ALA A 702 -15.76 17.15 -43.98
CA ALA A 702 -15.89 18.62 -43.74
C ALA A 702 -16.20 19.03 -42.26
N ASN A 703 -16.06 20.34 -41.97
CA ASN A 703 -16.50 21.10 -40.78
C ASN A 703 -15.90 20.70 -39.42
N THR A 704 -14.61 20.92 -39.17
CA THR A 704 -14.05 20.60 -37.84
C THR A 704 -14.67 21.49 -36.74
N PRO A 705 -15.24 20.91 -35.66
CA PRO A 705 -15.77 21.67 -34.55
C PRO A 705 -14.68 22.43 -33.83
N THR A 706 -15.09 23.40 -33.04
CA THR A 706 -14.26 24.01 -32.01
C THR A 706 -13.95 22.99 -30.92
N ALA A 707 -12.69 22.97 -30.49
CA ALA A 707 -12.20 22.07 -29.45
C ALA A 707 -11.34 22.83 -28.45
N ALA A 708 -11.54 22.58 -27.17
CA ALA A 708 -10.75 23.22 -26.13
C ALA A 708 -10.47 22.27 -24.95
N VAL A 709 -9.23 22.32 -24.46
CA VAL A 709 -8.78 21.64 -23.26
C VAL A 709 -8.23 22.68 -22.30
N GLY A 710 -8.91 22.88 -21.17
CA GLY A 710 -8.43 23.67 -20.04
C GLY A 710 -7.87 22.77 -18.96
N ASN A 711 -6.72 23.15 -18.40
CA ASN A 711 -6.10 22.43 -17.32
C ASN A 711 -5.49 23.40 -16.31
N SER A 712 -5.89 23.28 -15.04
CA SER A 712 -5.41 24.11 -13.95
C SER A 712 -4.99 23.28 -12.76
N GLN A 713 -3.75 23.47 -12.32
CA GLN A 713 -3.12 22.63 -11.32
C GLN A 713 -2.52 23.53 -10.25
N ILE A 714 -3.06 23.48 -9.05
CA ILE A 714 -2.63 24.32 -7.93
C ILE A 714 -2.14 23.42 -6.81
N ASN A 715 -0.89 23.60 -6.39
CA ASN A 715 -0.33 22.91 -5.25
C ASN A 715 0.12 23.94 -4.20
N ASN A 716 -0.68 24.08 -3.14
CA ASN A 716 -0.40 24.95 -1.99
C ASN A 716 0.25 24.18 -0.83
N GLY A 717 0.03 22.87 -0.75
CA GLY A 717 0.60 22.01 0.29
C GLY A 717 2.04 21.54 -0.01
N ASN A 718 2.78 21.13 1.01
CA ASN A 718 4.12 20.60 0.82
C ASN A 718 4.09 19.26 0.10
N VAL A 719 4.96 19.07 -0.90
CA VAL A 719 5.18 17.78 -1.54
C VAL A 719 6.58 17.31 -1.19
N MET A 720 6.69 16.15 -0.55
CA MET A 720 7.94 15.63 0.00
C MET A 720 8.14 14.18 -0.42
N ALA A 721 9.30 13.88 -0.98
CA ALA A 721 9.76 12.52 -1.20
C ALA A 721 11.09 12.35 -0.48
N MET A 722 11.22 11.31 0.33
CA MET A 722 12.39 11.09 1.17
C MET A 722 12.86 9.65 1.14
N THR A 723 14.16 9.47 0.96
CA THR A 723 14.86 8.21 1.18
C THR A 723 16.01 8.47 2.14
N THR A 724 15.93 7.94 3.36
CA THR A 724 16.93 8.18 4.42
C THR A 724 17.42 6.88 5.03
N SER A 725 18.68 6.86 5.48
CA SER A 725 19.28 5.69 6.13
C SER A 725 19.18 4.39 5.31
N VAL A 726 19.23 4.51 3.98
CA VAL A 726 19.21 3.36 3.06
C VAL A 726 20.60 2.73 3.01
N THR A 727 20.68 1.42 3.16
CA THR A 727 21.97 0.71 3.13
C THR A 727 21.96 -0.45 2.13
N PHE A 728 22.91 -0.45 1.21
CA PHE A 728 23.28 -1.61 0.39
C PHE A 728 24.69 -2.01 0.76
N GLY A 729 24.94 -3.26 1.10
CA GLY A 729 26.31 -3.62 1.45
C GLY A 729 26.54 -5.06 1.84
N MET A 730 27.82 -5.38 1.97
CA MET A 730 28.28 -6.62 2.58
C MET A 730 29.28 -6.25 3.65
N ASN A 731 29.17 -6.87 4.82
CA ASN A 731 30.13 -6.77 5.90
C ASN A 731 30.78 -8.14 6.09
N ALA A 732 32.10 -8.25 5.94
CA ALA A 732 32.83 -9.51 6.09
C ALA A 732 33.36 -9.76 7.52
N GLY A 733 32.92 -8.95 8.50
CA GLY A 733 33.31 -9.10 9.90
C GLY A 733 34.83 -9.03 10.11
N LEU A 734 35.33 -9.79 11.11
CA LEU A 734 36.76 -9.91 11.44
C LEU A 734 37.48 -11.01 10.64
N GLY A 735 36.75 -11.77 9.81
CA GLY A 735 37.28 -12.88 9.02
C GLY A 735 37.95 -12.47 7.73
N GLY A 736 38.94 -13.25 7.28
CA GLY A 736 39.60 -13.04 5.98
C GLY A 736 38.72 -13.41 4.77
N ILE A 737 38.96 -12.79 3.61
CA ILE A 737 38.33 -13.18 2.33
C ILE A 737 39.40 -13.88 1.48
N ALA A 738 39.19 -15.16 1.15
CA ALA A 738 40.15 -15.95 0.37
C ALA A 738 39.50 -16.55 -0.89
N GLY A 739 40.10 -16.34 -2.06
CA GLY A 739 39.64 -16.91 -3.33
C GLY A 739 38.20 -16.52 -3.73
N SER A 740 37.63 -15.48 -3.12
CA SER A 740 36.21 -15.13 -3.21
C SER A 740 35.99 -13.81 -3.92
N THR A 741 34.77 -13.58 -4.42
CA THR A 741 34.35 -12.33 -5.05
C THR A 741 33.17 -11.72 -4.30
N LEU A 742 33.26 -10.43 -3.98
CA LEU A 742 32.19 -9.63 -3.41
C LEU A 742 31.80 -8.53 -4.41
N GLN A 743 30.52 -8.40 -4.76
CA GLN A 743 30.03 -7.36 -5.66
C GLN A 743 28.86 -6.58 -5.08
N THR A 744 28.95 -5.25 -5.01
CA THR A 744 27.82 -4.35 -4.72
C THR A 744 27.62 -3.41 -5.90
N THR A 745 26.70 -3.73 -6.81
CA THR A 745 26.62 -3.04 -8.12
C THR A 745 25.20 -2.79 -8.60
N GLY A 746 24.94 -1.66 -9.24
CA GLY A 746 23.63 -1.40 -9.88
C GLY A 746 22.47 -1.12 -8.93
N ASN A 747 22.72 -0.97 -7.63
CA ASN A 747 21.69 -0.58 -6.66
C ASN A 747 21.33 0.91 -6.84
N GLN A 748 20.05 1.26 -6.64
CA GLN A 748 19.51 2.59 -6.92
C GLN A 748 18.70 3.14 -5.74
N ILE A 749 18.86 4.45 -5.48
CA ILE A 749 18.03 5.22 -4.55
C ILE A 749 17.46 6.40 -5.33
N SER A 750 16.16 6.60 -5.27
CA SER A 750 15.49 7.74 -5.89
C SER A 750 14.46 8.35 -4.95
N ALA A 751 14.44 9.68 -4.87
CA ALA A 751 13.40 10.45 -4.21
C ALA A 751 12.94 11.53 -5.17
N THR A 752 11.67 11.50 -5.59
CA THR A 752 11.10 12.44 -6.57
C THR A 752 9.86 13.11 -5.99
N ALA A 753 9.93 14.44 -5.82
CA ALA A 753 8.80 15.25 -5.38
C ALA A 753 8.40 16.21 -6.51
N VAL A 754 7.13 16.15 -6.93
CA VAL A 754 6.59 16.98 -8.01
C VAL A 754 5.31 17.65 -7.53
N GLY A 755 5.29 18.98 -7.50
CA GLY A 755 4.09 19.75 -7.13
C GLY A 755 2.92 19.47 -8.09
N ASN A 756 3.12 19.78 -9.37
CA ASN A 756 2.13 19.59 -10.43
C ASN A 756 2.78 18.93 -11.65
N SER A 757 2.17 17.88 -12.19
CA SER A 757 2.53 17.27 -13.47
C SER A 757 1.30 17.22 -14.36
N ALA A 758 1.37 17.78 -15.56
CA ALA A 758 0.22 17.80 -16.46
C ALA A 758 0.61 17.65 -17.92
N VAL A 759 -0.19 16.88 -18.65
CA VAL A 759 -0.13 16.74 -20.10
C VAL A 759 -1.53 17.01 -20.66
N SER A 760 -1.62 17.87 -21.67
CA SER A 760 -2.86 18.16 -22.39
C SER A 760 -2.61 18.07 -23.89
N ALA A 761 -3.46 17.33 -24.60
CA ALA A 761 -3.33 17.11 -26.03
C ALA A 761 -4.68 17.21 -26.74
N ILE A 762 -4.71 17.94 -27.85
CA ILE A 762 -5.81 17.95 -28.82
C ILE A 762 -5.26 17.32 -30.10
N THR A 763 -5.92 16.28 -30.60
CA THR A 763 -5.55 15.59 -31.85
C THR A 763 -6.72 15.62 -32.82
N GLY A 764 -6.53 16.22 -34.00
CA GLY A 764 -7.47 16.13 -35.12
C GLY A 764 -6.99 15.10 -36.14
N ARG A 765 -7.89 14.27 -36.68
CA ARG A 765 -7.58 13.25 -37.69
C ARG A 765 -8.57 13.24 -38.85
#